data_AF-A0AAW7DIW6-F1
#
_entry.id   AF-A0AAW7DIW6-F1
#
_cell.length_a   1.000
_cell.length_b   1.000
_cell.length_c   1.000
_cell.angle_alpha   90.00
_cell.angle_beta   90.00
_cell.angle_gamma   90.00
#
_symmetry.space_group_name_H-M   'P 1'
#
loop_
_entity.id
_entity.type
_entity.pdbx_description
1 polymer ?
#
loop_
_entity_poly.entity_id
_entity_poly.type
_entity_poly.pdbx_seq_one_letter_code
_entity_poly.pdbx_strand_id
1 'polypeptide(L)'
;MAVSLNAQVAIPMPKPGPAPTVNLGKSNEFKLKNGLTVIVVENHKLPRVSATLTIDNPPFALGAKKGAESLLGEMLGTGTKTKSKDDFNKRIEFLGARVNFWEEGASASSLTKYFNEIFGYMADGAMNPNFTESEFADVKKRYIEGLKADEKSVEAAASRVSNILVYGKNNPFSEFDTPAQIEKITLQDVKDYYNTYYKPNNAYLIVVGDISTKDVKALAEKNFDSWQAGKLNIPAFPKVEEVTKTELNAINMPNAVQSVVSVSYPVQLTKKDPDYYAALIASSILGGDFNSKLNMNLREAHGWTYGARGGVSDSRYVGRFNTNATVRNEVTDSAIVETMKEIKGMTLNKIDQQTLNDVKAKFLGNFILTLESPSTVASQALTKKTNQLSDSFYADYIKNINAVTIDDVLRVSKKYFRPDQAKINVTGKLEQIAPALEKLGYPVNYYDSFGNKIDKPTSGAKTTTVSVAQITDNYFKAIGGADKVKAVKSIAQKGKIETMGMSGDYAIKNAAPNKTATEFTIMGMTIKQVFDGQKGYMSQAGQKMDLPADMTAPLFKTNSLFTPLSEGYKTAKVEGIVSENGVEYYKVVAADIDRTDYYDVKTGLLMKSEQKMKSPQGDMIATTINKGYKTFDGILMPSEMVTETGQQTIKIVIDTTEINKNVSDADFK
;
A
#
# COMPACT_ATOMS: atom_id res chain seq x y z
N MET A 1 18.99 16.00 53.12
CA MET A 1 18.72 16.34 51.70
C MET A 1 19.96 17.00 51.13
N ALA A 2 20.74 16.30 50.32
CA ALA A 2 21.85 16.89 49.56
C ALA A 2 21.29 17.36 48.21
N VAL A 3 21.35 18.67 47.97
CA VAL A 3 20.97 19.28 46.69
C VAL A 3 22.23 19.28 45.81
N SER A 4 22.25 18.45 44.78
CA SER A 4 23.29 18.50 43.74
C SER A 4 22.94 19.61 42.73
N LEU A 5 23.69 20.71 42.77
CA LEU A 5 23.69 21.74 41.74
C LEU A 5 24.60 21.28 40.58
N ASN A 6 24.00 20.73 39.52
CA ASN A 6 24.71 20.54 38.26
C ASN A 6 24.64 21.86 37.46
N ALA A 7 25.73 22.63 37.47
CA ALA A 7 25.90 23.75 36.56
C ALA A 7 26.16 23.20 35.15
N GLN A 8 25.11 23.07 34.34
CA GLN A 8 25.27 22.80 32.92
C GLN A 8 25.76 24.10 32.26
N VAL A 9 27.07 24.19 32.03
CA VAL A 9 27.67 25.29 31.26
C VAL A 9 26.98 25.30 29.90
N ALA A 10 26.23 26.36 29.61
CA ALA A 10 25.61 26.55 28.30
C ALA A 10 26.73 26.78 27.28
N ILE A 11 27.18 25.69 26.63
CA ILE A 11 28.14 25.77 25.54
C ILE A 11 27.41 26.49 24.39
N PRO A 12 27.84 27.70 23.99
CA PRO A 12 27.20 28.40 22.89
C PRO A 12 27.31 27.55 21.63
N MET A 13 26.22 27.48 20.86
CA MET A 13 26.18 26.74 19.61
C MET A 13 27.34 27.21 18.71
N PRO A 14 28.20 26.31 18.20
CA PRO A 14 29.34 26.72 17.40
C PRO A 14 28.86 27.49 16.17
N LYS A 15 29.52 28.61 15.88
CA LYS A 15 29.22 29.40 14.69
C LYS A 15 29.48 28.55 13.44
N PRO A 16 28.57 28.49 12.46
CA PRO A 16 28.81 27.78 11.21
C PRO A 16 30.06 28.32 10.52
N GLY A 17 30.90 27.43 10.00
CA GLY A 17 31.99 27.80 9.10
C GLY A 17 31.47 28.42 7.79
N PRO A 18 32.37 29.00 6.96
CA PRO A 18 31.97 29.49 5.64
C PRO A 18 31.36 28.36 4.80
N ALA A 19 30.36 28.70 3.98
CA ALA A 19 29.73 27.73 3.09
C ALA A 19 30.80 27.11 2.16
N PRO A 20 30.89 25.78 2.07
CA PRO A 20 31.88 25.12 1.23
C PRO A 20 31.66 25.50 -0.23
N THR A 21 32.75 25.61 -0.99
CA THR A 21 32.67 25.78 -2.45
C THR A 21 32.03 24.54 -3.06
N VAL A 22 30.89 24.74 -3.73
CA VAL A 22 30.17 23.68 -4.44
C VAL A 22 31.02 23.13 -5.57
N ASN A 23 31.39 21.85 -5.47
CA ASN A 23 31.92 21.08 -6.58
C ASN A 23 30.80 20.17 -7.11
N LEU A 24 30.20 20.55 -8.25
CA LEU A 24 29.09 19.81 -8.85
C LEU A 24 29.49 18.45 -9.44
N GLY A 25 30.77 18.07 -9.35
CA GLY A 25 31.31 16.93 -10.07
C GLY A 25 31.34 17.16 -11.59
N LYS A 26 31.96 16.24 -12.30
CA LYS A 26 32.00 16.24 -13.77
C LYS A 26 31.39 14.94 -14.27
N SER A 27 30.56 15.05 -15.30
CA SER A 27 30.08 13.91 -16.08
C SER A 27 30.65 13.99 -17.49
N ASN A 28 31.01 12.84 -18.05
CA ASN A 28 31.30 12.69 -19.47
C ASN A 28 30.06 12.17 -20.18
N GLU A 29 29.90 12.55 -21.45
CA GLU A 29 28.71 12.20 -22.23
C GLU A 29 29.10 11.83 -23.65
N PHE A 30 28.43 10.82 -24.20
CA PHE A 30 28.52 10.45 -25.60
C PHE A 30 27.22 9.80 -26.07
N LYS A 31 27.05 9.68 -27.38
CA LYS A 31 25.86 9.08 -28.00
C LYS A 31 26.28 7.91 -28.88
N LEU A 32 25.59 6.78 -28.74
CA LEU A 32 25.76 5.62 -29.62
C LEU A 32 25.05 5.84 -30.96
N LYS A 33 25.40 5.05 -31.97
CA LYS A 33 24.81 5.15 -33.33
C LYS A 33 23.30 4.90 -33.35
N ASN A 34 22.80 4.06 -32.45
CA ASN A 34 21.37 3.76 -32.30
C ASN A 34 20.56 4.85 -31.57
N GLY A 35 21.21 5.94 -31.13
CA GLY A 35 20.57 7.05 -30.45
C GLY A 35 20.61 7.01 -28.92
N LEU A 36 21.08 5.92 -28.30
CA LEU A 36 21.26 5.81 -26.85
C LEU A 36 22.27 6.87 -26.37
N THR A 37 21.86 7.69 -25.41
CA THR A 37 22.73 8.68 -24.78
C THR A 37 23.37 8.07 -23.53
N VAL A 38 24.69 8.13 -23.42
CA VAL A 38 25.43 7.57 -22.29
C VAL A 38 26.02 8.71 -21.44
N ILE A 39 25.77 8.67 -20.14
CA ILE A 39 26.29 9.60 -19.13
C ILE A 39 27.21 8.81 -18.20
N VAL A 40 28.45 9.26 -18.04
CA VAL A 40 29.45 8.58 -17.20
C VAL A 40 29.96 9.52 -16.12
N VAL A 41 29.93 9.05 -14.87
CA VAL A 41 30.58 9.73 -13.74
C VAL A 41 31.61 8.78 -13.15
N GLU A 42 32.88 9.08 -13.46
CA GLU A 42 34.02 8.30 -12.96
C GLU A 42 34.22 8.57 -11.46
N ASN A 43 34.28 7.51 -10.66
CA ASN A 43 34.65 7.58 -9.26
C ASN A 43 35.42 6.32 -8.82
N HIS A 44 36.74 6.49 -8.68
CA HIS A 44 37.69 5.43 -8.30
C HIS A 44 37.90 5.28 -6.78
N LYS A 45 37.07 5.89 -5.93
CA LYS A 45 37.20 5.79 -4.46
C LYS A 45 36.93 4.38 -3.91
N LEU A 46 36.03 3.63 -4.56
CA LEU A 46 35.64 2.29 -4.14
C LEU A 46 35.52 1.40 -5.39
N PRO A 47 35.92 0.11 -5.32
CA PRO A 47 35.92 -0.79 -6.47
C PRO A 47 34.51 -1.32 -6.78
N ARG A 48 33.59 -0.41 -7.09
CA ARG A 48 32.18 -0.68 -7.41
C ARG A 48 31.72 0.19 -8.55
N VAL A 49 30.81 -0.37 -9.36
CA VAL A 49 30.21 0.32 -10.48
C VAL A 49 28.72 0.04 -10.50
N SER A 50 27.94 1.03 -10.89
CA SER A 50 26.51 0.93 -11.11
C SER A 50 26.14 1.48 -12.48
N ALA A 51 25.16 0.85 -13.13
CA ALA A 51 24.53 1.33 -14.35
C ALA A 51 23.01 1.42 -14.17
N THR A 52 22.40 2.37 -14.85
CA THR A 52 20.95 2.54 -14.93
C THR A 52 20.60 2.91 -16.35
N LEU A 53 19.81 2.09 -17.01
CA LEU A 53 19.12 2.39 -18.26
C LEU A 53 17.74 2.94 -17.92
N THR A 54 17.39 4.09 -18.49
CA THR A 54 16.06 4.69 -18.36
C THR A 54 15.58 5.19 -19.70
N ILE A 55 14.33 4.92 -20.05
CA ILE A 55 13.68 5.37 -21.27
C ILE A 55 12.78 6.55 -20.91
N ASP A 56 12.95 7.69 -21.58
CA ASP A 56 12.31 8.96 -21.22
C ASP A 56 10.99 9.18 -21.97
N ASN A 57 10.12 8.18 -22.01
CA ASN A 57 8.85 8.27 -22.72
C ASN A 57 7.93 9.30 -22.04
N PRO A 58 7.24 10.18 -22.80
CA PRO A 58 6.15 10.98 -22.25
C PRO A 58 5.03 10.09 -21.70
N PRO A 59 4.33 10.48 -20.61
CA PRO A 59 3.20 9.73 -20.08
C PRO A 59 2.08 9.58 -21.12
N PHE A 60 1.50 8.39 -21.21
CA PHE A 60 0.37 8.09 -22.09
C PHE A 60 -0.54 7.04 -21.46
N ALA A 61 -1.84 7.13 -21.77
CA ALA A 61 -2.83 6.20 -21.24
C ALA A 61 -2.84 4.90 -22.05
N LEU A 62 -2.89 3.76 -21.36
CA LEU A 62 -2.96 2.42 -21.95
C LEU A 62 -4.39 1.87 -22.00
N GLY A 63 -5.31 2.46 -21.23
CA GLY A 63 -6.73 2.11 -21.21
C GLY A 63 -6.95 0.62 -20.95
N ALA A 64 -7.59 -0.06 -21.91
CA ALA A 64 -7.87 -1.50 -21.81
C ALA A 64 -6.62 -2.38 -21.78
N LYS A 65 -5.45 -1.84 -22.15
CA LYS A 65 -4.15 -2.53 -22.12
C LYS A 65 -3.28 -2.14 -20.93
N LYS A 66 -3.82 -1.35 -20.00
CA LYS A 66 -3.14 -1.01 -18.74
C LYS A 66 -2.78 -2.29 -17.98
N GLY A 67 -1.52 -2.39 -17.58
CA GLY A 67 -0.92 -3.56 -16.94
C GLY A 67 -0.03 -4.38 -17.87
N ALA A 68 -0.09 -4.18 -19.20
CA ALA A 68 0.84 -4.83 -20.12
C ALA A 68 2.29 -4.38 -19.90
N GLU A 69 2.49 -3.12 -19.55
CA GLU A 69 3.78 -2.55 -19.14
C GLU A 69 4.24 -3.12 -17.80
N SER A 70 3.35 -3.24 -16.82
CA SER A 70 3.69 -3.81 -15.51
C SER A 70 4.13 -5.26 -15.65
N LEU A 71 3.40 -6.05 -16.44
CA LEU A 71 3.78 -7.43 -16.76
C LEU A 71 5.07 -7.49 -17.59
N LEU A 72 5.34 -6.52 -18.49
CA LEU A 72 6.63 -6.43 -19.16
C LEU A 72 7.76 -6.31 -18.13
N GLY A 73 7.66 -5.37 -17.20
CA GLY A 73 8.67 -5.16 -16.16
C GLY A 73 8.97 -6.43 -15.37
N GLU A 74 7.94 -7.18 -15.00
CA GLU A 74 8.05 -8.47 -14.30
C GLU A 74 8.60 -9.62 -15.18
N MET A 75 8.35 -9.57 -16.49
CA MET A 75 8.85 -10.56 -17.45
C MET A 75 10.30 -10.29 -17.86
N LEU A 76 10.76 -9.05 -17.81
CA LEU A 76 12.17 -8.74 -18.04
C LEU A 76 13.01 -9.38 -16.92
N GLY A 77 14.02 -10.17 -17.29
CA GLY A 77 14.84 -10.91 -16.34
C GLY A 77 14.32 -12.30 -15.96
N THR A 78 13.20 -12.79 -16.54
CA THR A 78 12.81 -14.21 -16.44
C THR A 78 13.61 -15.11 -17.40
N GLY A 79 14.92 -14.83 -17.55
CA GLY A 79 15.79 -15.40 -18.58
C GLY A 79 15.82 -14.61 -19.88
N THR A 80 16.71 -15.02 -20.77
CA THR A 80 16.93 -14.40 -22.09
C THR A 80 16.87 -15.46 -23.17
N LYS A 81 16.88 -15.05 -24.45
CA LYS A 81 16.92 -16.01 -25.57
C LYS A 81 18.14 -16.94 -25.51
N THR A 82 19.19 -16.57 -24.78
CA THR A 82 20.45 -17.33 -24.70
C THR A 82 20.72 -17.93 -23.32
N LYS A 83 19.92 -17.60 -22.29
CA LYS A 83 20.12 -18.04 -20.91
C LYS A 83 18.80 -18.39 -20.24
N SER A 84 18.78 -19.54 -19.56
CA SER A 84 17.65 -19.90 -18.71
C SER A 84 17.51 -18.90 -17.55
N LYS A 85 16.30 -18.74 -17.01
CA LYS A 85 16.02 -17.92 -15.84
C LYS A 85 16.88 -18.29 -14.63
N ASP A 86 17.01 -19.60 -14.37
CA ASP A 86 17.77 -20.13 -13.25
C ASP A 86 19.27 -19.82 -13.38
N ASP A 87 19.85 -20.05 -14.55
CA ASP A 87 21.27 -19.77 -14.77
C ASP A 87 21.55 -18.27 -14.71
N PHE A 88 20.65 -17.45 -15.27
CA PHE A 88 20.71 -16.00 -15.22
C PHE A 88 20.74 -15.50 -13.76
N ASN A 89 19.78 -15.94 -12.94
CA ASN A 89 19.66 -15.49 -11.55
C ASN A 89 20.77 -16.05 -10.65
N LYS A 90 21.09 -17.34 -10.74
CA LYS A 90 22.15 -17.97 -9.95
C LYS A 90 23.50 -17.33 -10.21
N ARG A 91 23.80 -16.93 -11.45
CA ARG A 91 25.07 -16.29 -11.78
C ARG A 91 25.17 -14.88 -11.18
N ILE A 92 24.10 -14.09 -11.24
CA ILE A 92 24.06 -12.75 -10.63
C ILE A 92 24.23 -12.85 -9.10
N GLU A 93 23.52 -13.78 -8.47
CA GLU A 93 23.60 -14.03 -7.03
C GLU A 93 25.00 -14.50 -6.60
N PHE A 94 25.59 -15.45 -7.33
CA PHE A 94 26.94 -15.94 -7.07
C PHE A 94 28.00 -14.84 -7.10
N LEU A 95 27.81 -13.83 -7.96
CA LEU A 95 28.72 -12.69 -8.08
C LEU A 95 28.44 -11.57 -7.04
N GLY A 96 27.44 -11.74 -6.18
CA GLY A 96 27.00 -10.73 -5.20
C GLY A 96 26.53 -9.44 -5.88
N ALA A 97 26.04 -9.54 -7.10
CA ALA A 97 25.60 -8.41 -7.91
C ALA A 97 24.08 -8.20 -7.80
N ARG A 98 23.61 -7.06 -8.29
CA ARG A 98 22.18 -6.80 -8.45
C ARG A 98 21.90 -6.38 -9.87
N VAL A 99 20.88 -6.98 -10.48
CA VAL A 99 20.30 -6.55 -11.75
C VAL A 99 18.79 -6.48 -11.55
N ASN A 100 18.18 -5.37 -11.94
CA ASN A 100 16.72 -5.20 -11.87
C ASN A 100 16.20 -4.65 -13.19
N PHE A 101 14.96 -4.97 -13.51
CA PHE A 101 14.28 -4.50 -14.71
C PHE A 101 12.93 -3.88 -14.34
N TRP A 102 12.46 -2.98 -15.20
CA TRP A 102 11.11 -2.41 -15.16
C TRP A 102 10.71 -2.04 -16.59
N GLU A 103 9.46 -1.63 -16.77
CA GLU A 103 8.81 -1.39 -18.07
C GLU A 103 9.54 -0.38 -18.98
N GLU A 104 10.35 0.50 -18.39
CA GLU A 104 11.08 1.57 -19.09
C GLU A 104 12.55 1.64 -18.68
N GLY A 105 13.14 0.52 -18.26
CA GLY A 105 14.56 0.51 -17.95
C GLY A 105 15.12 -0.76 -17.30
N ALA A 106 16.35 -0.62 -16.86
CA ALA A 106 17.11 -1.66 -16.18
C ALA A 106 18.19 -1.04 -15.30
N SER A 107 18.66 -1.78 -14.30
CA SER A 107 19.80 -1.36 -13.48
C SER A 107 20.72 -2.53 -13.22
N ALA A 108 22.00 -2.22 -13.02
CA ALA A 108 23.03 -3.16 -12.63
C ALA A 108 23.96 -2.54 -11.60
N SER A 109 24.41 -3.33 -10.62
CA SER A 109 25.49 -2.93 -9.72
C SER A 109 26.30 -4.12 -9.26
N SER A 110 27.62 -3.92 -9.17
CA SER A 110 28.56 -4.95 -8.71
C SER A 110 29.90 -4.33 -8.27
N LEU A 111 30.80 -5.18 -7.78
CA LEU A 111 32.23 -4.84 -7.72
C LEU A 111 32.81 -4.66 -9.13
N THR A 112 33.80 -3.79 -9.29
CA THR A 112 34.43 -3.44 -10.59
C THR A 112 34.86 -4.69 -11.37
N LYS A 113 35.50 -5.65 -10.70
CA LYS A 113 36.01 -6.89 -11.33
C LYS A 113 34.94 -7.75 -12.01
N TYR A 114 33.67 -7.62 -11.60
CA TYR A 114 32.54 -8.38 -12.17
C TYR A 114 31.66 -7.54 -13.09
N PHE A 115 31.90 -6.24 -13.17
CA PHE A 115 30.96 -5.31 -13.80
C PHE A 115 30.80 -5.54 -15.30
N ASN A 116 31.87 -5.87 -16.03
CA ASN A 116 31.77 -6.22 -17.45
C ASN A 116 30.77 -7.37 -17.69
N GLU A 117 30.83 -8.42 -16.86
CA GLU A 117 29.91 -9.56 -16.95
C GLU A 117 28.48 -9.13 -16.59
N ILE A 118 28.30 -8.47 -15.44
CA ILE A 118 26.98 -8.06 -14.93
C ILE A 118 26.30 -7.03 -15.85
N PHE A 119 27.06 -6.11 -16.43
CA PHE A 119 26.57 -5.17 -17.44
C PHE A 119 26.05 -5.90 -18.69
N GLY A 120 26.74 -6.98 -19.09
CA GLY A 120 26.26 -7.88 -20.14
C GLY A 120 24.93 -8.55 -19.80
N TYR A 121 24.75 -9.03 -18.55
CA TYR A 121 23.47 -9.59 -18.09
C TYR A 121 22.34 -8.56 -18.13
N MET A 122 22.60 -7.32 -17.69
CA MET A 122 21.63 -6.23 -17.77
C MET A 122 21.23 -5.93 -19.22
N ALA A 123 22.19 -5.81 -20.13
CA ALA A 123 21.90 -5.53 -21.52
C ALA A 123 21.15 -6.69 -22.21
N ASP A 124 21.57 -7.94 -21.97
CA ASP A 124 20.91 -9.12 -22.54
C ASP A 124 19.47 -9.27 -22.05
N GLY A 125 19.23 -9.05 -20.74
CA GLY A 125 17.88 -9.07 -20.18
C GLY A 125 16.98 -7.95 -20.71
N ALA A 126 17.54 -6.76 -20.97
CA ALA A 126 16.80 -5.62 -21.50
C ALA A 126 16.48 -5.77 -23.01
N MET A 127 17.39 -6.35 -23.80
CA MET A 127 17.29 -6.37 -25.26
C MET A 127 16.82 -7.70 -25.86
N ASN A 128 17.11 -8.81 -25.17
CA ASN A 128 16.81 -10.16 -25.66
C ASN A 128 15.93 -10.96 -24.67
N PRO A 129 14.83 -10.38 -24.15
CA PRO A 129 13.96 -11.11 -23.25
C PRO A 129 13.34 -12.33 -23.95
N ASN A 130 13.11 -13.39 -23.17
CA ASN A 130 12.45 -14.60 -23.64
C ASN A 130 10.98 -14.64 -23.18
N PHE A 131 10.09 -14.08 -24.01
CA PHE A 131 8.66 -14.03 -23.75
C PHE A 131 7.97 -15.38 -24.07
N THR A 132 7.94 -16.26 -23.07
CA THR A 132 7.24 -17.56 -23.14
C THR A 132 5.87 -17.50 -22.46
N GLU A 133 4.92 -18.33 -22.93
CA GLU A 133 3.59 -18.43 -22.31
C GLU A 133 3.65 -18.97 -20.87
N SER A 134 4.58 -19.88 -20.58
CA SER A 134 4.75 -20.44 -19.23
C SER A 134 5.16 -19.36 -18.22
N GLU A 135 6.20 -18.57 -18.54
CA GLU A 135 6.63 -17.49 -17.65
C GLU A 135 5.58 -16.39 -17.55
N PHE A 136 4.87 -16.08 -18.65
CA PHE A 136 3.77 -15.12 -18.63
C PHE A 136 2.67 -15.54 -17.66
N ALA A 137 2.23 -16.80 -17.71
CA ALA A 137 1.21 -17.32 -16.82
C ALA A 137 1.64 -17.24 -15.34
N ASP A 138 2.88 -17.60 -15.04
CA ASP A 138 3.43 -17.56 -13.68
C ASP A 138 3.57 -16.12 -13.15
N VAL A 139 4.11 -15.22 -13.98
CA VAL A 139 4.23 -13.79 -13.66
C VAL A 139 2.86 -13.18 -13.41
N LYS A 140 1.91 -13.39 -14.34
CA LYS A 140 0.54 -12.89 -14.24
C LYS A 140 -0.15 -13.36 -12.97
N LYS A 141 -0.02 -14.65 -12.63
CA LYS A 141 -0.58 -15.21 -11.40
C LYS A 141 0.00 -14.55 -10.15
N ARG A 142 1.34 -14.43 -10.05
CA ARG A 142 1.98 -13.77 -8.89
C ARG A 142 1.57 -12.30 -8.79
N TYR A 143 1.51 -11.61 -9.93
CA TYR A 143 1.14 -10.20 -9.99
C TYR A 143 -0.29 -9.96 -9.48
N ILE A 144 -1.25 -10.80 -9.91
CA ILE A 144 -2.64 -10.75 -9.42
C ILE A 144 -2.72 -10.97 -7.91
N GLU A 145 -1.97 -11.92 -7.35
CA GLU A 145 -1.95 -12.14 -5.90
C GLU A 145 -1.36 -10.94 -5.15
N GLY A 146 -0.33 -10.28 -5.71
CA GLY A 146 0.19 -9.02 -5.19
C GLY A 146 -0.87 -7.91 -5.17
N LEU A 147 -1.59 -7.73 -6.28
CA LEU A 147 -2.67 -6.74 -6.37
C LEU A 147 -3.79 -7.00 -5.34
N LYS A 148 -4.16 -8.26 -5.09
CA LYS A 148 -5.16 -8.62 -4.06
C LYS A 148 -4.69 -8.29 -2.65
N ALA A 149 -3.39 -8.42 -2.37
CA ALA A 149 -2.84 -8.01 -1.08
C ALA A 149 -2.91 -6.48 -0.90
N ASP A 150 -2.62 -5.73 -1.96
CA ASP A 150 -2.66 -4.26 -1.96
C ASP A 150 -4.09 -3.69 -1.83
N GLU A 151 -5.12 -4.44 -2.21
CA GLU A 151 -6.53 -4.02 -2.03
C GLU A 151 -6.89 -3.75 -0.55
N LYS A 152 -6.16 -4.35 0.40
CA LYS A 152 -6.36 -4.11 1.84
C LYS A 152 -5.59 -2.89 2.36
N SER A 153 -4.69 -2.29 1.58
CA SER A 153 -3.90 -1.11 2.01
C SER A 153 -4.72 0.18 1.91
N VAL A 154 -4.84 0.86 3.05
CA VAL A 154 -5.53 2.17 3.16
C VAL A 154 -4.77 3.24 2.36
N GLU A 155 -3.44 3.21 2.42
CA GLU A 155 -2.56 4.13 1.69
C GLU A 155 -2.62 3.92 0.18
N ALA A 156 -2.65 2.66 -0.29
CA ALA A 156 -2.81 2.34 -1.70
C ALA A 156 -4.14 2.85 -2.24
N ALA A 157 -5.24 2.62 -1.51
CA ALA A 157 -6.56 3.15 -1.85
C ALA A 157 -6.57 4.70 -1.85
N ALA A 158 -5.96 5.33 -0.84
CA ALA A 158 -5.86 6.79 -0.77
C ALA A 158 -5.10 7.38 -1.96
N SER A 159 -3.94 6.81 -2.32
CA SER A 159 -3.15 7.24 -3.46
C SER A 159 -3.92 7.08 -4.77
N ARG A 160 -4.50 5.90 -5.01
CA ARG A 160 -5.29 5.57 -6.20
C ARG A 160 -6.44 6.56 -6.39
N VAL A 161 -7.30 6.70 -5.39
CA VAL A 161 -8.49 7.55 -5.51
C VAL A 161 -8.10 9.02 -5.59
N SER A 162 -7.09 9.46 -4.84
CA SER A 162 -6.58 10.83 -4.95
C SER A 162 -6.08 11.14 -6.37
N ASN A 163 -5.36 10.22 -7.02
CA ASN A 163 -4.92 10.39 -8.40
C ASN A 163 -6.09 10.47 -9.39
N ILE A 164 -7.10 9.61 -9.25
CA ILE A 164 -8.33 9.66 -10.04
C ILE A 164 -9.02 11.03 -9.90
N LEU A 165 -9.13 11.52 -8.67
CA LEU A 165 -9.83 12.76 -8.39
C LEU A 165 -9.05 13.99 -8.86
N VAL A 166 -7.71 13.95 -8.83
CA VAL A 166 -6.83 15.04 -9.27
C VAL A 166 -6.69 15.10 -10.79
N TYR A 167 -6.49 13.96 -11.45
CA TYR A 167 -6.14 13.91 -12.87
C TYR A 167 -7.29 13.48 -13.79
N GLY A 168 -8.33 12.83 -13.25
CA GLY A 168 -9.46 12.26 -13.99
C GLY A 168 -9.15 10.87 -14.56
N LYS A 169 -10.15 9.96 -14.57
CA LYS A 169 -10.01 8.51 -14.88
C LYS A 169 -9.34 8.15 -16.21
N ASN A 170 -9.32 9.06 -17.19
CA ASN A 170 -8.77 8.81 -18.53
C ASN A 170 -7.35 9.37 -18.70
N ASN A 171 -6.70 9.76 -17.61
CA ASN A 171 -5.36 10.35 -17.62
C ASN A 171 -4.32 9.30 -17.18
N PRO A 172 -3.12 9.24 -17.82
CA PRO A 172 -2.05 8.30 -17.43
C PRO A 172 -1.66 8.37 -15.95
N PHE A 173 -1.73 9.55 -15.33
CA PHE A 173 -1.40 9.72 -13.91
C PHE A 173 -2.47 9.14 -12.96
N SER A 174 -3.60 8.68 -13.50
CA SER A 174 -4.70 8.06 -12.75
C SER A 174 -4.91 6.59 -13.04
N GLU A 175 -4.23 6.02 -14.06
CA GLU A 175 -4.36 4.62 -14.39
C GLU A 175 -3.70 3.75 -13.32
N PHE A 176 -4.34 2.64 -12.97
CA PHE A 176 -3.86 1.67 -12.01
C PHE A 176 -4.24 0.27 -12.46
N ASP A 177 -3.51 -0.73 -11.96
CA ASP A 177 -3.74 -2.12 -12.31
C ASP A 177 -4.80 -2.73 -11.38
N THR A 178 -5.66 -3.58 -11.94
CA THR A 178 -6.63 -4.37 -11.18
C THR A 178 -6.55 -5.84 -11.55
N PRO A 179 -6.84 -6.78 -10.64
CA PRO A 179 -6.90 -8.20 -10.95
C PRO A 179 -7.73 -8.50 -12.22
N ALA A 180 -8.89 -7.86 -12.36
CA ALA A 180 -9.80 -8.06 -13.48
C ALA A 180 -9.25 -7.53 -14.82
N GLN A 181 -8.43 -6.49 -14.82
CA GLN A 181 -7.77 -5.99 -16.03
C GLN A 181 -6.58 -6.87 -16.39
N ILE A 182 -5.72 -7.20 -15.43
CA ILE A 182 -4.57 -8.08 -15.63
C ILE A 182 -5.00 -9.44 -16.18
N GLU A 183 -6.13 -9.98 -15.70
CA GLU A 183 -6.68 -11.24 -16.21
C GLU A 183 -7.00 -11.21 -17.72
N LYS A 184 -7.26 -10.03 -18.29
CA LYS A 184 -7.53 -9.85 -19.73
C LYS A 184 -6.28 -9.56 -20.57
N ILE A 185 -5.16 -9.23 -19.94
CA ILE A 185 -3.90 -8.98 -20.66
C ILE A 185 -3.37 -10.30 -21.22
N THR A 186 -2.87 -10.25 -22.45
CA THR A 186 -2.27 -11.36 -23.18
C THR A 186 -0.76 -11.17 -23.33
N LEU A 187 -0.03 -12.26 -23.61
CA LEU A 187 1.41 -12.16 -23.91
C LEU A 187 1.70 -11.29 -25.14
N GLN A 188 0.77 -11.25 -26.10
CA GLN A 188 0.91 -10.38 -27.28
C GLN A 188 0.89 -8.90 -26.89
N ASP A 189 0.05 -8.50 -25.92
CA ASP A 189 -0.01 -7.11 -25.45
C ASP A 189 1.33 -6.66 -24.83
N VAL A 190 1.98 -7.54 -24.06
CA VAL A 190 3.31 -7.32 -23.49
C VAL A 190 4.36 -7.15 -24.58
N LYS A 191 4.33 -8.03 -25.60
CA LYS A 191 5.22 -7.96 -26.77
C LYS A 191 5.01 -6.68 -27.57
N ASP A 192 3.78 -6.27 -27.77
CA ASP A 192 3.43 -5.06 -28.50
C ASP A 192 3.89 -3.80 -27.76
N TYR A 193 3.74 -3.76 -26.42
CA TYR A 193 4.28 -2.68 -25.60
C TYR A 193 5.81 -2.60 -25.74
N TYR A 194 6.52 -3.72 -25.54
CA TYR A 194 7.98 -3.78 -25.67
C TYR A 194 8.45 -3.32 -27.07
N ASN A 195 7.82 -3.83 -28.12
CA ASN A 195 8.17 -3.51 -29.50
C ASN A 195 7.87 -2.05 -29.87
N THR A 196 6.93 -1.38 -29.19
CA THR A 196 6.53 -0.01 -29.49
C THR A 196 7.33 1.01 -28.68
N TYR A 197 7.43 0.81 -27.36
CA TYR A 197 7.89 1.84 -26.42
C TYR A 197 9.29 1.61 -25.86
N TYR A 198 9.83 0.38 -25.95
CA TYR A 198 11.16 0.04 -25.43
C TYR A 198 12.25 0.30 -26.48
N LYS A 199 12.64 1.57 -26.67
CA LYS A 199 13.54 2.02 -27.76
C LYS A 199 14.79 2.78 -27.27
N PRO A 200 15.95 2.64 -27.95
CA PRO A 200 17.20 3.30 -27.56
C PRO A 200 17.22 4.80 -27.84
N ASN A 201 16.50 5.27 -28.86
CA ASN A 201 16.61 6.64 -29.36
C ASN A 201 15.96 7.71 -28.46
N ASN A 202 15.33 7.31 -27.36
CA ASN A 202 14.86 8.17 -26.27
C ASN A 202 15.32 7.65 -24.89
N ALA A 203 16.41 6.88 -24.86
CA ALA A 203 16.93 6.27 -23.65
C ALA A 203 18.25 6.90 -23.20
N TYR A 204 18.52 6.78 -21.91
CA TYR A 204 19.75 7.21 -21.26
C TYR A 204 20.35 6.03 -20.50
N LEU A 205 21.63 5.78 -20.73
CA LEU A 205 22.44 4.86 -19.94
C LEU A 205 23.35 5.68 -19.02
N ILE A 206 23.11 5.60 -17.73
CA ILE A 206 23.89 6.28 -16.71
C ILE A 206 24.83 5.28 -16.06
N VAL A 207 26.14 5.54 -16.08
CA VAL A 207 27.16 4.69 -15.45
C VAL A 207 27.96 5.49 -14.44
N VAL A 208 28.07 4.97 -13.22
CA VAL A 208 28.71 5.64 -12.09
C VAL A 208 29.58 4.66 -11.33
N GLY A 209 30.86 5.00 -11.13
CA GLY A 209 31.76 4.22 -10.27
C GLY A 209 33.19 4.10 -10.81
N ASP A 210 33.90 3.08 -10.32
CA ASP A 210 35.30 2.80 -10.62
C ASP A 210 35.46 2.18 -12.01
N ILE A 211 35.24 2.98 -13.05
CA ILE A 211 35.38 2.60 -14.46
C ILE A 211 35.65 3.85 -15.29
N SER A 212 36.52 3.74 -16.30
CA SER A 212 36.82 4.87 -17.18
C SER A 212 35.72 5.07 -18.24
N THR A 213 35.53 6.30 -18.70
CA THR A 213 34.59 6.62 -19.79
C THR A 213 34.91 5.84 -21.07
N LYS A 214 36.19 5.56 -21.31
CA LYS A 214 36.64 4.74 -22.45
C LYS A 214 36.15 3.30 -22.34
N ASP A 215 36.25 2.70 -21.15
CA ASP A 215 35.80 1.32 -20.92
C ASP A 215 34.27 1.24 -20.96
N VAL A 216 33.57 2.23 -20.40
CA VAL A 216 32.11 2.32 -20.52
C VAL A 216 31.68 2.42 -21.97
N LYS A 217 32.38 3.24 -22.78
CA LYS A 217 32.09 3.33 -24.21
C LYS A 217 32.22 2.00 -24.91
N ALA A 218 33.31 1.26 -24.67
CA ALA A 218 33.51 -0.06 -25.25
C ALA A 218 32.43 -1.07 -24.78
N LEU A 219 32.04 -1.04 -23.51
CA LEU A 219 30.96 -1.88 -22.98
C LEU A 219 29.61 -1.53 -23.60
N ALA A 220 29.28 -0.25 -23.70
CA ALA A 220 28.03 0.24 -24.25
C ALA A 220 27.91 -0.12 -25.74
N GLU A 221 28.95 0.13 -26.54
CA GLU A 221 29.01 -0.25 -27.95
C GLU A 221 28.85 -1.77 -28.12
N LYS A 222 29.61 -2.56 -27.36
CA LYS A 222 29.55 -4.03 -27.41
C LYS A 222 28.14 -4.59 -27.15
N ASN A 223 27.45 -4.05 -26.15
CA ASN A 223 26.21 -4.65 -25.65
C ASN A 223 24.93 -4.00 -26.20
N PHE A 224 24.96 -2.72 -26.58
CA PHE A 224 23.77 -1.97 -27.00
C PHE A 224 23.74 -1.57 -28.47
N ASP A 225 24.83 -1.65 -29.24
CA ASP A 225 24.83 -1.18 -30.64
C ASP A 225 23.80 -1.91 -31.53
N SER A 226 23.47 -3.16 -31.21
CA SER A 226 22.46 -3.94 -31.93
C SER A 226 21.01 -3.56 -31.57
N TRP A 227 20.80 -2.76 -30.52
CA TRP A 227 19.47 -2.31 -30.12
C TRP A 227 18.90 -1.35 -31.16
N GLN A 228 17.78 -1.73 -31.77
CA GLN A 228 17.24 -1.01 -32.92
C GLN A 228 16.45 0.23 -32.49
N ALA A 229 16.83 1.38 -33.06
CA ALA A 229 16.03 2.59 -32.99
C ALA A 229 14.66 2.39 -33.65
N GLY A 230 13.66 3.16 -33.21
CA GLY A 230 12.31 3.09 -33.77
C GLY A 230 11.59 4.43 -33.73
N LYS A 231 10.48 4.51 -34.47
CA LYS A 231 9.54 5.64 -34.37
C LYS A 231 8.73 5.47 -33.09
N LEU A 232 8.79 6.47 -32.21
CA LEU A 232 7.99 6.54 -31.00
C LEU A 232 6.78 7.44 -31.28
N ASN A 233 5.62 6.80 -31.48
CA ASN A 233 4.36 7.50 -31.63
C ASN A 233 3.60 7.42 -30.31
N ILE A 234 3.91 8.36 -29.41
CA ILE A 234 3.29 8.40 -28.08
C ILE A 234 2.14 9.42 -28.11
N PRO A 235 0.89 9.00 -27.86
CA PRO A 235 -0.25 9.90 -27.83
C PRO A 235 -0.08 10.98 -26.76
N ALA A 236 -0.54 12.19 -27.05
CA ALA A 236 -0.65 13.22 -26.03
C ALA A 236 -1.69 12.82 -24.97
N PHE A 237 -1.37 13.03 -23.69
CA PHE A 237 -2.31 12.81 -22.61
C PHE A 237 -3.31 13.97 -22.48
N PRO A 238 -4.54 13.72 -21.97
CA PRO A 238 -5.55 14.76 -21.87
C PRO A 238 -5.15 15.87 -20.90
N LYS A 239 -5.58 17.10 -21.19
CA LYS A 239 -5.40 18.23 -20.27
C LYS A 239 -6.12 17.93 -18.96
N VAL A 240 -5.44 18.20 -17.84
CA VAL A 240 -6.01 18.05 -16.50
C VAL A 240 -6.87 19.28 -16.18
N GLU A 241 -8.08 19.05 -15.69
CA GLU A 241 -9.00 20.11 -15.29
C GLU A 241 -8.50 20.81 -14.01
N GLU A 242 -8.70 22.13 -13.95
CA GLU A 242 -8.40 22.87 -12.74
C GLU A 242 -9.49 22.68 -11.70
N VAL A 243 -9.07 22.58 -10.44
CA VAL A 243 -10.00 22.56 -9.31
C VAL A 243 -10.50 23.98 -9.08
N THR A 244 -11.81 24.20 -9.17
CA THR A 244 -12.40 25.55 -9.06
C THR A 244 -12.93 25.89 -7.68
N LYS A 245 -13.17 24.89 -6.84
CA LYS A 245 -13.67 25.03 -5.46
C LYS A 245 -13.15 23.92 -4.57
N THR A 246 -13.06 24.18 -3.28
CA THR A 246 -12.71 23.15 -2.30
C THR A 246 -13.87 22.20 -2.01
N GLU A 247 -13.58 20.90 -2.06
CA GLU A 247 -14.52 19.82 -1.74
C GLU A 247 -13.83 18.76 -0.88
N LEU A 248 -14.63 18.00 -0.13
CA LEU A 248 -14.18 16.87 0.67
C LEU A 248 -14.60 15.56 0.00
N ASN A 249 -13.63 14.70 -0.27
CA ASN A 249 -13.80 13.39 -0.88
C ASN A 249 -13.48 12.33 0.17
N ALA A 250 -14.50 11.62 0.65
CA ALA A 250 -14.41 10.60 1.67
C ALA A 250 -14.36 9.21 1.02
N ILE A 251 -13.27 8.48 1.21
CA ILE A 251 -13.00 7.17 0.61
C ILE A 251 -13.17 6.08 1.67
N ASN A 252 -14.04 5.10 1.39
CA ASN A 252 -14.35 4.04 2.34
C ASN A 252 -13.28 2.94 2.37
N MET A 253 -12.69 2.76 3.54
CA MET A 253 -11.87 1.61 3.90
C MET A 253 -12.35 1.06 5.26
N PRO A 254 -13.29 0.09 5.25
CA PRO A 254 -13.87 -0.45 6.49
C PRO A 254 -12.87 -1.09 7.46
N ASN A 255 -11.73 -1.56 6.94
CA ASN A 255 -10.63 -2.14 7.71
C ASN A 255 -9.66 -1.08 8.29
N ALA A 256 -9.86 0.21 8.01
CA ALA A 256 -8.94 1.26 8.42
C ALA A 256 -9.06 1.60 9.91
N VAL A 257 -7.96 1.39 10.64
CA VAL A 257 -7.81 1.81 12.05
C VAL A 257 -7.32 3.25 12.20
N GLN A 258 -6.77 3.81 11.11
CA GLN A 258 -6.32 5.20 11.00
C GLN A 258 -6.84 5.78 9.69
N SER A 259 -6.99 7.10 9.65
CA SER A 259 -7.42 7.83 8.46
C SER A 259 -6.23 8.48 7.78
N VAL A 260 -6.15 8.34 6.46
CA VAL A 260 -5.19 9.07 5.61
C VAL A 260 -5.86 10.35 5.14
N VAL A 261 -5.30 11.49 5.54
CA VAL A 261 -5.78 12.83 5.18
C VAL A 261 -4.80 13.47 4.21
N SER A 262 -5.31 13.95 3.08
CA SER A 262 -4.53 14.66 2.08
C SER A 262 -5.30 15.85 1.50
N VAL A 263 -4.57 16.88 1.10
CA VAL A 263 -5.10 18.01 0.31
C VAL A 263 -4.34 18.06 -1.00
N SER A 264 -5.03 17.93 -2.13
CA SER A 264 -4.37 17.84 -3.42
C SER A 264 -5.09 18.51 -4.59
N TYR A 265 -4.29 18.93 -5.58
CA TYR A 265 -4.76 19.50 -6.85
C TYR A 265 -3.58 19.62 -7.84
N PRO A 266 -3.86 19.64 -9.15
CA PRO A 266 -2.82 19.80 -10.16
C PRO A 266 -2.25 21.22 -10.14
N VAL A 267 -0.95 21.35 -10.42
CA VAL A 267 -0.23 22.62 -10.49
C VAL A 267 0.66 22.64 -11.72
N GLN A 268 0.65 23.79 -12.41
CA GLN A 268 1.62 24.05 -13.48
C GLN A 268 2.85 24.74 -12.89
N LEU A 269 3.87 23.95 -12.60
CA LEU A 269 5.19 24.40 -12.16
C LEU A 269 6.24 23.51 -12.81
N THR A 270 7.18 24.13 -13.53
CA THR A 270 8.34 23.45 -14.12
C THR A 270 9.64 23.98 -13.49
N LYS A 271 10.73 23.24 -13.64
CA LYS A 271 12.07 23.69 -13.21
C LYS A 271 12.56 24.95 -13.94
N LYS A 272 11.97 25.29 -15.09
CA LYS A 272 12.32 26.49 -15.86
C LYS A 272 11.60 27.73 -15.37
N ASP A 273 10.56 27.57 -14.56
CA ASP A 273 9.75 28.69 -14.13
C ASP A 273 10.53 29.55 -13.14
N PRO A 274 10.42 30.88 -13.22
CA PRO A 274 11.10 31.78 -12.28
C PRO A 274 10.67 31.56 -10.82
N ASP A 275 9.47 31.00 -10.63
CA ASP A 275 8.91 30.72 -9.31
C ASP A 275 9.48 29.43 -8.67
N TYR A 276 10.18 28.58 -9.42
CA TYR A 276 10.63 27.26 -8.97
C TYR A 276 11.38 27.29 -7.63
N TYR A 277 12.38 28.17 -7.49
CA TYR A 277 13.20 28.24 -6.28
C TYR A 277 12.41 28.74 -5.06
N ALA A 278 11.57 29.75 -5.25
CA ALA A 278 10.71 30.25 -4.19
C ALA A 278 9.66 29.21 -3.78
N ALA A 279 9.10 28.46 -4.74
CA ALA A 279 8.15 27.39 -4.49
C ALA A 279 8.77 26.23 -3.68
N LEU A 280 10.03 25.85 -3.95
CA LEU A 280 10.75 24.85 -3.15
C LEU A 280 10.94 25.29 -1.69
N ILE A 281 11.31 26.55 -1.47
CA ILE A 281 11.46 27.10 -0.12
C ILE A 281 10.10 27.19 0.59
N ALA A 282 9.05 27.65 -0.10
CA ALA A 282 7.69 27.68 0.45
C ALA A 282 7.19 26.27 0.83
N SER A 283 7.42 25.26 -0.02
CA SER A 283 7.11 23.86 0.26
C SER A 283 7.90 23.32 1.45
N SER A 284 9.17 23.70 1.57
CA SER A 284 10.04 23.29 2.68
C SER A 284 9.51 23.81 4.03
N ILE A 285 9.06 25.07 4.06
CA ILE A 285 8.43 25.69 5.24
C ILE A 285 7.10 25.00 5.60
N LEU A 286 6.26 24.70 4.61
CA LEU A 286 4.95 24.11 4.85
C LEU A 286 5.06 22.67 5.37
N GLY A 287 5.82 21.81 4.69
CA GLY A 287 5.79 20.37 4.96
C GLY A 287 7.02 19.59 4.48
N GLY A 288 8.15 20.24 4.20
CA GLY A 288 9.33 19.58 3.62
C GLY A 288 10.27 18.92 4.63
N ASP A 289 10.15 19.21 5.93
CA ASP A 289 11.02 18.64 6.95
C ASP A 289 10.32 18.46 8.30
N PHE A 290 11.07 18.01 9.30
CA PHE A 290 10.56 17.80 10.65
C PHE A 290 10.09 19.08 11.35
N ASN A 291 10.74 20.23 11.10
CA ASN A 291 10.42 21.52 11.72
C ASN A 291 9.39 22.33 10.93
N SER A 292 8.88 21.77 9.84
CA SER A 292 7.87 22.39 8.99
C SER A 292 6.55 22.60 9.73
N LYS A 293 5.76 23.56 9.25
CA LYS A 293 4.49 23.98 9.86
C LYS A 293 3.54 22.80 10.09
N LEU A 294 3.37 21.93 9.10
CA LEU A 294 2.49 20.76 9.21
C LEU A 294 2.95 19.77 10.29
N ASN A 295 4.26 19.50 10.39
CA ASN A 295 4.78 18.60 11.41
C ASN A 295 4.68 19.22 12.82
N MET A 296 5.12 20.47 12.98
CA MET A 296 5.05 21.15 14.28
C MET A 296 3.61 21.27 14.79
N ASN A 297 2.64 21.45 13.88
CA ASN A 297 1.23 21.49 14.25
C ASN A 297 0.67 20.08 14.55
N LEU A 298 0.65 19.16 13.58
CA LEU A 298 -0.07 17.90 13.72
C LEU A 298 0.66 16.86 14.59
N ARG A 299 2.00 16.87 14.59
CA ARG A 299 2.83 15.93 15.36
C ARG A 299 3.21 16.50 16.71
N GLU A 300 3.92 17.64 16.77
CA GLU A 300 4.44 18.14 18.05
C GLU A 300 3.36 18.72 18.95
N ALA A 301 2.53 19.63 18.42
CA ALA A 301 1.53 20.31 19.25
C ALA A 301 0.37 19.38 19.64
N HIS A 302 -0.02 18.46 18.75
CA HIS A 302 -1.23 17.65 18.94
C HIS A 302 -1.00 16.13 19.12
N GLY A 303 0.14 15.57 18.71
CA GLY A 303 0.40 14.13 18.81
C GLY A 303 -0.58 13.25 18.01
N TRP A 304 -1.13 13.77 16.90
CA TRP A 304 -2.13 13.07 16.09
C TRP A 304 -1.53 12.15 15.04
N THR A 305 -0.32 12.44 14.58
CA THR A 305 0.39 11.69 13.53
C THR A 305 1.87 11.47 13.88
N TYR A 306 2.49 10.46 13.27
CA TYR A 306 3.95 10.30 13.29
C TYR A 306 4.67 11.29 12.37
N GLY A 307 3.98 11.82 11.37
CA GLY A 307 4.53 12.82 10.48
C GLY A 307 3.51 13.31 9.45
N ALA A 308 3.58 14.60 9.18
CA ALA A 308 2.84 15.28 8.13
C ALA A 308 3.81 15.88 7.13
N ARG A 309 3.49 15.81 5.85
CA ARG A 309 4.32 16.39 4.78
C ARG A 309 3.46 17.11 3.78
N GLY A 310 4.05 18.02 3.02
CA GLY A 310 3.37 18.62 1.90
C GLY A 310 4.06 19.79 1.25
N GLY A 311 3.52 20.19 0.11
CA GLY A 311 4.03 21.26 -0.72
C GLY A 311 3.61 21.10 -2.18
N VAL A 312 4.15 21.97 -3.02
CA VAL A 312 4.05 21.89 -4.48
C VAL A 312 5.28 21.15 -5.05
N SER A 313 5.03 20.23 -5.97
CA SER A 313 6.05 19.60 -6.81
C SER A 313 6.06 20.19 -8.22
N ASP A 314 7.24 20.24 -8.81
CA ASP A 314 7.42 20.56 -10.23
C ASP A 314 7.28 19.31 -11.11
N SER A 315 6.97 19.52 -12.39
CA SER A 315 6.93 18.46 -13.40
C SER A 315 7.10 19.05 -14.80
N ARG A 316 7.64 18.26 -15.73
CA ARG A 316 7.65 18.61 -17.17
C ARG A 316 6.26 18.53 -17.80
N TYR A 317 5.34 17.82 -17.15
CA TYR A 317 4.02 17.50 -17.65
C TYR A 317 2.95 18.22 -16.82
N VAL A 318 2.65 17.68 -15.64
CA VAL A 318 1.70 18.26 -14.68
C VAL A 318 2.27 18.04 -13.28
N GLY A 319 2.49 19.14 -12.55
CA GLY A 319 2.92 19.13 -11.16
C GLY A 319 1.72 18.96 -10.22
N ARG A 320 1.97 18.86 -8.92
CA ARG A 320 0.91 18.64 -7.94
C ARG A 320 1.22 19.39 -6.66
N PHE A 321 0.20 20.05 -6.11
CA PHE A 321 0.21 20.34 -4.68
C PHE A 321 -0.34 19.13 -3.94
N ASN A 322 0.36 18.69 -2.89
CA ASN A 322 -0.10 17.60 -2.05
C ASN A 322 0.30 17.82 -0.59
N THR A 323 -0.61 17.56 0.33
CA THR A 323 -0.28 17.25 1.73
C THR A 323 -0.63 15.80 2.05
N ASN A 324 0.01 15.21 3.05
CA ASN A 324 -0.32 13.87 3.52
C ASN A 324 -0.01 13.73 5.02
N ALA A 325 -0.97 13.20 5.77
CA ALA A 325 -0.80 12.77 7.15
C ALA A 325 -1.70 11.55 7.42
N THR A 326 -1.19 10.59 8.20
CA THR A 326 -1.99 9.49 8.73
C THR A 326 -2.29 9.76 10.20
N VAL A 327 -3.57 9.79 10.57
CA VAL A 327 -4.05 10.19 11.90
C VAL A 327 -5.02 9.16 12.47
N ARG A 328 -5.22 9.16 13.79
CA ARG A 328 -6.28 8.34 14.42
C ARG A 328 -7.66 8.80 13.94
N ASN A 329 -8.62 7.87 13.83
CA ASN A 329 -9.93 8.15 13.25
C ASN A 329 -10.67 9.28 14.01
N GLU A 330 -10.52 9.35 15.33
CA GLU A 330 -11.24 10.29 16.20
C GLU A 330 -10.80 11.75 16.03
N VAL A 331 -9.64 12.00 15.40
CA VAL A 331 -9.07 13.34 15.21
C VAL A 331 -9.03 13.76 13.74
N THR A 332 -9.70 13.02 12.86
CA THR A 332 -9.64 13.20 11.40
C THR A 332 -10.13 14.57 10.97
N ASP A 333 -11.27 15.01 11.50
CA ASP A 333 -11.87 16.32 11.22
C ASP A 333 -10.96 17.47 11.69
N SER A 334 -10.41 17.34 12.89
CA SER A 334 -9.50 18.30 13.50
C SER A 334 -8.19 18.40 12.73
N ALA A 335 -7.65 17.27 12.25
CA ALA A 335 -6.46 17.24 11.41
C ALA A 335 -6.68 17.95 10.06
N ILE A 336 -7.86 17.83 9.46
CA ILE A 336 -8.23 18.57 8.24
C ILE A 336 -8.24 20.07 8.52
N VAL A 337 -8.89 20.50 9.60
CA VAL A 337 -8.98 21.93 9.98
C VAL A 337 -7.59 22.53 10.16
N GLU A 338 -6.72 21.88 10.94
CA GLU A 338 -5.36 22.37 11.19
C GLU A 338 -4.48 22.30 9.94
N THR A 339 -4.63 21.28 9.08
CA THR A 339 -3.94 21.24 7.78
C THR A 339 -4.34 22.42 6.90
N MET A 340 -5.64 22.69 6.76
CA MET A 340 -6.16 23.80 5.95
C MET A 340 -5.76 25.15 6.52
N LYS A 341 -5.67 25.27 7.85
CA LYS A 341 -5.18 26.46 8.54
C LYS A 341 -3.72 26.75 8.23
N GLU A 342 -2.83 25.76 8.22
CA GLU A 342 -1.42 25.99 7.85
C GLU A 342 -1.26 26.35 6.37
N ILE A 343 -2.01 25.69 5.47
CA ILE A 343 -2.02 26.01 4.04
C ILE A 343 -2.47 27.46 3.83
N LYS A 344 -3.58 27.87 4.45
CA LYS A 344 -4.10 29.24 4.38
C LYS A 344 -3.19 30.25 5.07
N GLY A 345 -2.57 29.88 6.19
CA GLY A 345 -1.62 30.74 6.90
C GLY A 345 -0.45 31.16 6.03
N MET A 346 0.07 30.25 5.19
CA MET A 346 1.13 30.54 4.23
C MET A 346 0.72 31.55 3.14
N THR A 347 -0.58 31.71 2.84
CA THR A 347 -1.06 32.67 1.82
C THR A 347 -1.36 34.05 2.40
N LEU A 348 -1.60 34.13 3.72
CA LEU A 348 -2.02 35.36 4.40
C LEU A 348 -0.85 36.06 5.10
N ASN A 349 0.04 35.30 5.71
CA ASN A 349 1.03 35.82 6.64
C ASN A 349 2.44 35.73 6.04
N LYS A 350 3.24 36.80 6.24
CA LYS A 350 4.68 36.71 6.01
C LYS A 350 5.31 35.80 7.07
N ILE A 351 6.28 35.00 6.65
CA ILE A 351 7.21 34.35 7.58
C ILE A 351 8.16 35.40 8.16
N ASP A 352 8.76 35.09 9.30
CA ASP A 352 9.86 35.90 9.82
C ASP A 352 11.19 35.57 9.11
N GLN A 353 12.15 36.48 9.24
CA GLN A 353 13.45 36.36 8.58
C GLN A 353 14.28 35.17 9.11
N GLN A 354 14.13 34.82 10.39
CA GLN A 354 14.85 33.71 11.00
C GLN A 354 14.40 32.39 10.39
N THR A 355 13.08 32.17 10.28
CA THR A 355 12.47 31.02 9.59
C THR A 355 12.99 30.88 8.16
N LEU A 356 13.05 31.98 7.39
CA LEU A 356 13.58 31.94 6.02
C LEU A 356 15.05 31.53 5.99
N ASN A 357 15.86 32.10 6.87
CA ASN A 357 17.30 31.82 6.95
C ASN A 357 17.54 30.36 7.33
N ASP A 358 16.81 29.83 8.32
CA ASP A 358 16.96 28.46 8.79
C ASP A 358 16.57 27.43 7.73
N VAL A 359 15.45 27.67 7.04
CA VAL A 359 15.01 26.79 5.96
C VAL A 359 16.00 26.82 4.79
N LYS A 360 16.48 28.01 4.39
CA LYS A 360 17.52 28.10 3.34
C LYS A 360 18.80 27.39 3.75
N ALA A 361 19.29 27.62 4.96
CA ALA A 361 20.51 27.00 5.46
C ALA A 361 20.40 25.49 5.47
N LYS A 362 19.27 24.94 5.94
CA LYS A 362 19.02 23.50 5.94
C LYS A 362 18.86 22.93 4.54
N PHE A 363 18.09 23.59 3.68
CA PHE A 363 17.89 23.18 2.30
C PHE A 363 19.21 23.13 1.53
N LEU A 364 20.03 24.19 1.64
CA LEU A 364 21.34 24.27 1.02
C LEU A 364 22.34 23.28 1.63
N GLY A 365 22.30 23.08 2.95
CA GLY A 365 23.11 22.07 3.63
C GLY A 365 22.82 20.67 3.09
N ASN A 366 21.54 20.30 2.98
CA ASN A 366 21.12 19.04 2.38
C ASN A 366 21.56 18.94 0.92
N PHE A 367 21.38 20.00 0.12
CA PHE A 367 21.84 20.04 -1.26
C PHE A 367 23.35 19.79 -1.36
N ILE A 368 24.16 20.47 -0.56
CA ILE A 368 25.62 20.30 -0.53
C ILE A 368 25.99 18.86 -0.16
N LEU A 369 25.37 18.30 0.89
CA LEU A 369 25.62 16.91 1.30
C LEU A 369 25.31 15.91 0.18
N THR A 370 24.27 16.16 -0.64
CA THR A 370 23.98 15.26 -1.77
C THR A 370 25.07 15.29 -2.84
N LEU A 371 25.83 16.37 -2.99
CA LEU A 371 26.90 16.48 -3.99
C LEU A 371 28.11 15.59 -3.68
N GLU A 372 28.23 15.07 -2.46
CA GLU A 372 29.25 14.07 -2.12
C GLU A 372 29.03 12.74 -2.84
N SER A 373 27.79 12.47 -3.27
CA SER A 373 27.44 11.27 -4.01
C SER A 373 27.63 11.45 -5.52
N PRO A 374 28.42 10.60 -6.20
CA PRO A 374 28.56 10.61 -7.65
C PRO A 374 27.24 10.37 -8.40
N SER A 375 26.31 9.62 -7.79
CA SER A 375 24.99 9.39 -8.38
C SER A 375 24.18 10.69 -8.51
N THR A 376 24.42 11.66 -7.63
CA THR A 376 23.81 12.99 -7.70
C THR A 376 24.28 13.72 -8.95
N VAL A 377 25.57 13.71 -9.26
CA VAL A 377 26.14 14.33 -10.47
C VAL A 377 25.47 13.75 -11.72
N ALA A 378 25.31 12.43 -11.76
CA ALA A 378 24.69 11.75 -12.88
C ALA A 378 23.19 12.05 -13.01
N SER A 379 22.47 12.07 -11.88
CA SER A 379 21.05 12.45 -11.82
C SER A 379 20.82 13.91 -12.25
N GLN A 380 21.72 14.82 -11.88
CA GLN A 380 21.69 16.21 -12.31
C GLN A 380 21.92 16.35 -13.82
N ALA A 381 22.90 15.63 -14.37
CA ALA A 381 23.14 15.61 -15.82
C ALA A 381 21.91 15.10 -16.60
N LEU A 382 21.30 14.01 -16.14
CA LEU A 382 20.05 13.49 -16.69
C LEU A 382 18.92 14.52 -16.58
N THR A 383 18.71 15.09 -15.39
CA THR A 383 17.65 16.08 -15.14
C THR A 383 17.79 17.30 -16.05
N LYS A 384 19.02 17.81 -16.24
CA LYS A 384 19.27 18.93 -17.18
C LYS A 384 18.82 18.59 -18.60
N LYS A 385 19.13 17.39 -19.09
CA LYS A 385 18.74 16.97 -20.45
C LYS A 385 17.24 16.78 -20.58
N THR A 386 16.65 15.98 -19.71
CA THR A 386 15.24 15.62 -19.77
C THR A 386 14.35 16.85 -19.59
N ASN A 387 14.75 17.81 -18.76
CA ASN A 387 14.03 19.07 -18.54
C ASN A 387 14.52 20.21 -19.45
N GLN A 388 15.52 20.00 -20.30
CA GLN A 388 16.12 21.02 -21.18
C GLN A 388 16.52 22.30 -20.41
N LEU A 389 17.25 22.13 -19.32
CA LEU A 389 17.70 23.22 -18.44
C LEU A 389 19.01 23.82 -18.95
N SER A 390 19.34 25.03 -18.47
CA SER A 390 20.63 25.66 -18.77
C SER A 390 21.79 24.88 -18.14
N ASP A 391 22.97 24.98 -18.73
CA ASP A 391 24.18 24.37 -18.18
C ASP A 391 24.54 24.91 -16.79
N SER A 392 24.21 26.18 -16.54
CA SER A 392 24.44 26.84 -15.26
C SER A 392 23.39 26.52 -14.19
N PHE A 393 22.31 25.78 -14.51
CA PHE A 393 21.17 25.59 -13.61
C PHE A 393 21.55 25.14 -12.19
N TYR A 394 22.44 24.15 -12.07
CA TYR A 394 22.92 23.66 -10.78
C TYR A 394 24.05 24.51 -10.18
N ALA A 395 24.82 25.22 -11.01
CA ALA A 395 25.85 26.15 -10.56
C ALA A 395 25.24 27.40 -9.90
N ASP A 396 24.14 27.88 -10.47
CA ASP A 396 23.38 29.01 -9.97
C ASP A 396 22.39 28.60 -8.87
N TYR A 397 22.27 27.31 -8.53
CA TYR A 397 21.24 26.81 -7.60
C TYR A 397 21.34 27.47 -6.22
N ILE A 398 22.54 27.53 -5.65
CA ILE A 398 22.78 28.17 -4.35
C ILE A 398 22.46 29.67 -4.42
N LYS A 399 22.93 30.33 -5.47
CA LYS A 399 22.68 31.75 -5.71
C LYS A 399 21.18 32.05 -5.78
N ASN A 400 20.44 31.27 -6.55
CA ASN A 400 19.00 31.46 -6.78
C ASN A 400 18.19 31.15 -5.52
N ILE A 401 18.55 30.12 -4.74
CA ILE A 401 17.93 29.87 -3.44
C ILE A 401 18.22 31.00 -2.44
N ASN A 402 19.46 31.49 -2.38
CA ASN A 402 19.81 32.60 -1.50
C ASN A 402 19.09 33.90 -1.86
N ALA A 403 18.77 34.12 -3.14
CA ALA A 403 18.04 35.29 -3.61
C ALA A 403 16.55 35.30 -3.20
N VAL A 404 15.95 34.17 -2.82
CA VAL A 404 14.53 34.09 -2.45
C VAL A 404 14.21 34.99 -1.26
N THR A 405 13.26 35.92 -1.37
CA THR A 405 12.87 36.81 -0.27
C THR A 405 11.64 36.31 0.49
N ILE A 406 11.33 36.92 1.65
CA ILE A 406 10.07 36.68 2.37
C ILE A 406 8.86 36.99 1.47
N ASP A 407 8.96 38.04 0.66
CA ASP A 407 7.91 38.45 -0.26
C ASP A 407 7.74 37.46 -1.41
N ASP A 408 8.82 36.87 -1.89
CA ASP A 408 8.74 35.77 -2.87
C ASP A 408 8.02 34.58 -2.30
N VAL A 409 8.33 34.17 -1.06
CA VAL A 409 7.65 33.06 -0.38
C VAL A 409 6.14 33.34 -0.29
N LEU A 410 5.74 34.52 0.19
CA LEU A 410 4.31 34.87 0.28
C LEU A 410 3.65 34.89 -1.10
N ARG A 411 4.32 35.46 -2.12
CA ARG A 411 3.81 35.56 -3.48
C ARG A 411 3.57 34.19 -4.09
N VAL A 412 4.53 33.27 -4.00
CA VAL A 412 4.38 31.92 -4.55
C VAL A 412 3.41 31.08 -3.72
N SER A 413 3.35 31.27 -2.40
CA SER A 413 2.33 30.62 -1.57
C SER A 413 0.93 31.06 -1.98
N LYS A 414 0.68 32.35 -2.21
CA LYS A 414 -0.61 32.83 -2.76
C LYS A 414 -0.95 32.23 -4.12
N LYS A 415 0.05 32.03 -4.97
CA LYS A 415 -0.13 31.49 -6.33
C LYS A 415 -0.39 29.97 -6.33
N TYR A 416 0.35 29.22 -5.53
CA TYR A 416 0.42 27.76 -5.62
C TYR A 416 -0.25 27.02 -4.45
N PHE A 417 -0.42 27.66 -3.29
CA PHE A 417 -1.09 27.06 -2.14
C PHE A 417 -2.53 27.59 -2.11
N ARG A 418 -3.44 26.89 -2.79
CA ARG A 418 -4.82 27.30 -3.08
C ARG A 418 -5.82 26.61 -2.14
N PRO A 419 -6.01 27.07 -0.88
CA PRO A 419 -6.88 26.41 0.10
C PRO A 419 -8.37 26.44 -0.31
N ASP A 420 -8.77 27.36 -1.19
CA ASP A 420 -10.16 27.51 -1.64
C ASP A 420 -10.44 26.78 -2.97
N GLN A 421 -9.41 26.11 -3.53
CA GLN A 421 -9.45 25.38 -4.80
C GLN A 421 -8.75 24.02 -4.67
N ALA A 422 -9.20 23.21 -3.70
CA ALA A 422 -8.51 21.97 -3.34
C ALA A 422 -9.42 20.75 -3.18
N LYS A 423 -8.88 19.55 -3.42
CA LYS A 423 -9.54 18.29 -3.08
C LYS A 423 -9.00 17.80 -1.75
N ILE A 424 -9.82 17.87 -0.70
CA ILE A 424 -9.52 17.28 0.60
C ILE A 424 -9.92 15.81 0.51
N ASN A 425 -8.96 14.89 0.46
CA ASN A 425 -9.24 13.46 0.39
C ASN A 425 -9.00 12.82 1.75
N VAL A 426 -9.98 12.04 2.21
CA VAL A 426 -9.96 11.36 3.50
C VAL A 426 -10.28 9.89 3.27
N THR A 427 -9.28 9.02 3.42
CA THR A 427 -9.46 7.58 3.32
C THR A 427 -9.46 6.96 4.71
N GLY A 428 -10.54 6.30 5.08
CA GLY A 428 -10.66 5.70 6.42
C GLY A 428 -11.97 4.96 6.59
N LYS A 429 -12.27 4.57 7.84
CA LYS A 429 -13.52 3.88 8.17
C LYS A 429 -14.65 4.90 8.25
N LEU A 430 -15.36 5.10 7.13
CA LEU A 430 -16.35 6.17 6.99
C LEU A 430 -17.51 6.10 7.97
N GLU A 431 -17.87 4.89 8.42
CA GLU A 431 -18.83 4.71 9.51
C GLU A 431 -18.46 5.52 10.77
N GLN A 432 -17.16 5.64 11.07
CA GLN A 432 -16.69 6.36 12.25
C GLN A 432 -16.51 7.86 11.99
N ILE A 433 -16.07 8.23 10.78
CA ILE A 433 -15.59 9.60 10.53
C ILE A 433 -16.59 10.46 9.74
N ALA A 434 -17.47 9.89 8.92
CA ALA A 434 -18.36 10.65 8.02
C ALA A 434 -19.22 11.72 8.74
N PRO A 435 -19.83 11.46 9.92
CA PRO A 435 -20.61 12.48 10.63
C PRO A 435 -19.80 13.70 11.08
N ALA A 436 -18.50 13.54 11.36
CA ALA A 436 -17.63 14.65 11.72
C ALA A 436 -17.21 15.45 10.48
N LEU A 437 -16.90 14.76 9.37
CA LEU A 437 -16.51 15.39 8.12
C LEU A 437 -17.59 16.32 7.54
N GLU A 438 -18.86 15.95 7.63
CA GLU A 438 -19.99 16.76 7.16
C GLU A 438 -20.15 18.08 7.93
N LYS A 439 -19.67 18.15 9.17
CA LYS A 439 -19.74 19.37 10.00
C LYS A 439 -18.68 20.41 9.62
N LEU A 440 -17.73 20.06 8.76
CA LEU A 440 -16.64 20.96 8.34
C LEU A 440 -17.07 22.02 7.33
N GLY A 441 -18.30 21.95 6.80
CA GLY A 441 -18.84 22.97 5.89
C GLY A 441 -18.36 22.85 4.43
N TYR A 442 -17.66 21.77 4.08
CA TYR A 442 -17.32 21.45 2.68
C TYR A 442 -18.40 20.57 2.04
N PRO A 443 -18.63 20.69 0.71
CA PRO A 443 -19.37 19.67 -0.03
C PRO A 443 -18.67 18.31 0.12
N VAL A 444 -19.37 17.31 0.65
CA VAL A 444 -18.84 15.96 0.86
C VAL A 444 -19.29 15.02 -0.26
N ASN A 445 -18.33 14.35 -0.90
CA ASN A 445 -18.54 13.27 -1.85
C ASN A 445 -18.03 11.95 -1.24
N TYR A 446 -18.71 10.84 -1.50
CA TYR A 446 -18.33 9.52 -0.99
C TYR A 446 -17.87 8.59 -2.12
N TYR A 447 -16.81 7.83 -1.86
CA TYR A 447 -16.19 6.91 -2.82
C TYR A 447 -15.83 5.55 -2.19
N ASP A 448 -15.82 4.51 -3.01
CA ASP A 448 -15.15 3.25 -2.69
C ASP A 448 -13.62 3.34 -2.86
N SER A 449 -12.89 2.28 -2.51
CA SER A 449 -11.42 2.19 -2.64
C SER A 449 -10.90 2.15 -4.08
N PHE A 450 -11.79 2.18 -5.08
CA PHE A 450 -11.50 2.22 -6.52
C PHE A 450 -11.93 3.54 -7.18
N GLY A 451 -12.45 4.50 -6.40
CA GLY A 451 -12.83 5.82 -6.87
C GLY A 451 -14.18 5.84 -7.62
N ASN A 452 -15.05 4.86 -7.36
CA ASN A 452 -16.45 4.93 -7.78
C ASN A 452 -17.27 5.66 -6.72
N LYS A 453 -18.20 6.51 -7.16
CA LYS A 453 -19.11 7.18 -6.23
C LYS A 453 -20.01 6.15 -5.56
N ILE A 454 -20.19 6.32 -4.26
CA ILE A 454 -21.11 5.51 -3.44
C ILE A 454 -22.00 6.44 -2.63
N ASP A 455 -23.09 5.91 -2.07
CA ASP A 455 -23.83 6.61 -1.02
C ASP A 455 -22.99 6.67 0.27
N LYS A 456 -23.32 7.63 1.15
CA LYS A 456 -22.71 7.73 2.47
C LYS A 456 -22.80 6.39 3.19
N PRO A 457 -21.68 5.80 3.63
CA PRO A 457 -21.74 4.64 4.51
C PRO A 457 -22.43 5.03 5.81
N THR A 458 -23.61 4.47 6.04
CA THR A 458 -24.39 4.73 7.26
C THR A 458 -23.79 3.93 8.40
N SER A 459 -23.13 4.62 9.33
CA SER A 459 -23.06 4.13 10.71
C SER A 459 -24.46 4.19 11.29
N GLY A 460 -24.97 3.04 11.70
CA GLY A 460 -26.32 2.88 12.17
C GLY A 460 -26.97 1.73 11.46
N ALA A 461 -27.11 0.64 12.19
CA ALA A 461 -27.99 -0.42 11.77
C ALA A 461 -29.40 0.21 11.61
N LYS A 462 -30.04 0.10 10.44
CA LYS A 462 -31.42 0.57 10.25
C LYS A 462 -32.25 -0.03 11.38
N THR A 463 -33.03 0.80 12.07
CA THR A 463 -33.89 0.34 13.16
C THR A 463 -34.82 -0.74 12.62
N THR A 464 -34.83 -1.88 13.29
CA THR A 464 -35.68 -3.01 12.95
C THR A 464 -36.47 -3.42 14.19
N THR A 465 -37.72 -3.84 13.99
CA THR A 465 -38.54 -4.44 15.04
C THR A 465 -38.35 -5.95 15.11
N VAL A 466 -37.50 -6.52 14.25
CA VAL A 466 -37.21 -7.96 14.21
C VAL A 466 -36.42 -8.35 15.46
N SER A 467 -36.91 -9.35 16.19
CA SER A 467 -36.27 -9.87 17.39
C SER A 467 -35.20 -10.92 17.07
N VAL A 468 -34.31 -11.20 18.04
CA VAL A 468 -33.31 -12.27 17.93
C VAL A 468 -33.99 -13.63 17.66
N ALA A 469 -35.12 -13.91 18.32
CA ALA A 469 -35.88 -15.15 18.10
C ALA A 469 -36.33 -15.30 16.64
N GLN A 470 -36.84 -14.23 16.02
CA GLN A 470 -37.25 -14.26 14.61
C GLN A 470 -36.05 -14.47 13.67
N ILE A 471 -34.90 -13.89 13.96
CA ILE A 471 -33.67 -14.12 13.19
C ILE A 471 -33.21 -15.57 13.34
N THR A 472 -33.23 -16.11 14.55
CA THR A 472 -32.88 -17.52 14.81
C THR A 472 -33.84 -18.48 14.10
N ASP A 473 -35.14 -18.22 14.12
CA ASP A 473 -36.13 -19.04 13.41
C ASP A 473 -35.93 -18.99 11.89
N ASN A 474 -35.63 -17.80 11.34
CA ASN A 474 -35.30 -17.64 9.92
C ASN A 474 -34.01 -18.39 9.55
N TYR A 475 -32.99 -18.31 10.39
CA TYR A 475 -31.74 -19.05 10.20
C TYR A 475 -32.00 -20.57 10.23
N PHE A 476 -32.74 -21.07 11.22
CA PHE A 476 -33.09 -22.50 11.28
C PHE A 476 -33.92 -22.94 10.09
N LYS A 477 -34.86 -22.12 9.62
CA LYS A 477 -35.61 -22.37 8.38
C LYS A 477 -34.68 -22.44 7.17
N ALA A 478 -33.74 -21.51 7.05
CA ALA A 478 -32.79 -21.45 5.93
C ALA A 478 -31.86 -22.67 5.88
N ILE A 479 -31.46 -23.20 7.04
CA ILE A 479 -30.51 -24.32 7.09
C ILE A 479 -31.16 -25.71 7.10
N GLY A 480 -32.48 -25.86 7.08
CA GLY A 480 -33.12 -27.19 7.00
C GLY A 480 -34.32 -27.42 7.91
N GLY A 481 -34.69 -26.43 8.72
CA GLY A 481 -35.85 -26.42 9.60
C GLY A 481 -35.51 -26.66 11.08
N ALA A 482 -36.25 -25.99 11.97
CA ALA A 482 -36.00 -26.05 13.42
C ALA A 482 -36.05 -27.47 14.00
N ASP A 483 -36.94 -28.34 13.50
CA ASP A 483 -37.06 -29.72 13.97
C ASP A 483 -35.81 -30.55 13.66
N LYS A 484 -35.25 -30.40 12.45
CA LYS A 484 -34.01 -31.08 12.07
C LYS A 484 -32.82 -30.58 12.87
N VAL A 485 -32.72 -29.26 13.04
CA VAL A 485 -31.66 -28.61 13.83
C VAL A 485 -31.69 -29.08 15.28
N LYS A 486 -32.87 -29.11 15.91
CA LYS A 486 -33.04 -29.58 17.30
C LYS A 486 -32.81 -31.08 17.47
N ALA A 487 -32.98 -31.87 16.40
CA ALA A 487 -32.69 -33.30 16.40
C ALA A 487 -31.18 -33.63 16.28
N VAL A 488 -30.33 -32.64 16.00
CA VAL A 488 -28.87 -32.83 15.98
C VAL A 488 -28.34 -32.97 17.40
N LYS A 489 -27.65 -34.07 17.66
CA LYS A 489 -26.96 -34.39 18.91
C LYS A 489 -25.45 -34.32 18.74
N SER A 490 -24.94 -34.57 17.53
CA SER A 490 -23.52 -34.47 17.22
C SER A 490 -23.25 -34.17 15.74
N ILE A 491 -22.10 -33.56 15.48
CA ILE A 491 -21.60 -33.23 14.13
C ILE A 491 -20.12 -33.62 14.07
N ALA A 492 -19.72 -34.38 13.05
CA ALA A 492 -18.33 -34.62 12.70
C ALA A 492 -18.03 -34.01 11.33
N GLN A 493 -16.95 -33.24 11.22
CA GLN A 493 -16.52 -32.63 9.96
C GLN A 493 -15.05 -32.93 9.71
N LYS A 494 -14.70 -33.10 8.42
CA LYS A 494 -13.33 -33.26 7.95
C LYS A 494 -13.09 -32.36 6.75
N GLY A 495 -11.86 -31.89 6.61
CA GLY A 495 -11.46 -31.06 5.49
C GLY A 495 -10.01 -30.62 5.57
N LYS A 496 -9.74 -29.42 5.03
CA LYS A 496 -8.41 -28.81 4.97
C LYS A 496 -8.36 -27.51 5.76
N ILE A 497 -7.21 -27.25 6.36
CA ILE A 497 -6.86 -25.96 6.96
C ILE A 497 -5.70 -25.34 6.18
N GLU A 498 -5.78 -24.04 5.90
CA GLU A 498 -4.71 -23.24 5.32
C GLU A 498 -4.41 -22.05 6.24
N THR A 499 -3.15 -21.86 6.60
CA THR A 499 -2.69 -20.74 7.42
C THR A 499 -1.22 -20.44 7.14
N MET A 500 -0.84 -19.15 7.11
CA MET A 500 0.54 -18.71 6.84
C MET A 500 1.16 -19.32 5.57
N GLY A 501 0.36 -19.54 4.53
CA GLY A 501 0.79 -20.16 3.26
C GLY A 501 1.01 -21.68 3.31
N MET A 502 0.71 -22.33 4.44
CA MET A 502 0.81 -23.78 4.62
C MET A 502 -0.58 -24.42 4.61
N SER A 503 -0.70 -25.65 4.13
CA SER A 503 -1.94 -26.43 4.11
C SER A 503 -1.80 -27.71 4.95
N GLY A 504 -2.91 -28.16 5.53
CA GLY A 504 -2.96 -29.30 6.43
C GLY A 504 -4.34 -29.95 6.50
N ASP A 505 -4.42 -31.08 7.20
CA ASP A 505 -5.68 -31.77 7.47
C ASP A 505 -6.40 -31.15 8.67
N TYR A 506 -7.72 -31.09 8.61
CA TYR A 506 -8.58 -30.53 9.64
C TYR A 506 -9.73 -31.49 9.96
N ALA A 507 -10.01 -31.69 11.24
CA ALA A 507 -11.16 -32.42 11.73
C ALA A 507 -11.75 -31.74 12.96
N ILE A 508 -13.07 -31.70 13.03
CA ILE A 508 -13.79 -31.21 14.21
C ILE A 508 -14.98 -32.10 14.52
N LYS A 509 -15.16 -32.41 15.80
CA LYS A 509 -16.34 -33.11 16.33
C LYS A 509 -16.98 -32.25 17.41
N ASN A 510 -18.29 -32.08 17.31
CA ASN A 510 -19.10 -31.37 18.30
C ASN A 510 -20.23 -32.28 18.78
N ALA A 511 -20.56 -32.22 20.06
CA ALA A 511 -21.71 -32.95 20.62
C ALA A 511 -22.40 -32.15 21.73
N ALA A 512 -23.72 -32.33 21.85
CA ALA A 512 -24.47 -31.76 22.96
C ALA A 512 -24.25 -32.53 24.27
N PRO A 513 -24.22 -31.85 25.44
CA PRO A 513 -24.10 -30.40 25.61
C PRO A 513 -22.63 -29.94 25.52
N ASN A 514 -22.37 -28.94 24.67
CA ASN A 514 -21.15 -28.11 24.64
C ASN A 514 -19.79 -28.83 24.47
N LYS A 515 -19.77 -30.08 24.01
CA LYS A 515 -18.54 -30.86 23.80
C LYS A 515 -17.92 -30.53 22.44
N THR A 516 -16.61 -30.36 22.41
CA THR A 516 -15.86 -30.04 21.17
C THR A 516 -14.51 -30.73 21.17
N ALA A 517 -14.15 -31.35 20.05
CA ALA A 517 -12.83 -31.92 19.81
C ALA A 517 -12.36 -31.46 18.43
N THR A 518 -11.30 -30.65 18.38
CA THR A 518 -10.70 -30.15 17.13
C THR A 518 -9.30 -30.73 16.99
N GLU A 519 -8.98 -31.19 15.80
CA GLU A 519 -7.68 -31.76 15.46
C GLU A 519 -7.24 -31.22 14.10
N PHE A 520 -6.00 -30.76 14.01
CA PHE A 520 -5.41 -30.41 12.73
C PHE A 520 -3.93 -30.76 12.66
N THR A 521 -3.47 -31.06 11.45
CA THR A 521 -2.08 -31.46 11.18
C THR A 521 -1.49 -30.56 10.12
N ILE A 522 -0.46 -29.79 10.48
CA ILE A 522 0.27 -28.90 9.57
C ILE A 522 1.76 -29.23 9.68
N MET A 523 2.45 -29.40 8.54
CA MET A 523 3.88 -29.74 8.48
C MET A 523 4.26 -30.98 9.32
N GLY A 524 3.35 -31.96 9.41
CA GLY A 524 3.55 -33.18 10.20
C GLY A 524 3.37 -33.02 11.72
N MET A 525 3.06 -31.81 12.20
CA MET A 525 2.71 -31.57 13.61
C MET A 525 1.20 -31.59 13.79
N THR A 526 0.72 -32.53 14.61
CA THR A 526 -0.69 -32.62 14.99
C THR A 526 -0.94 -31.86 16.29
N ILE A 527 -1.93 -30.97 16.25
CA ILE A 527 -2.47 -30.27 17.42
C ILE A 527 -3.91 -30.73 17.61
N LYS A 528 -4.22 -31.18 18.83
CA LYS A 528 -5.56 -31.60 19.22
C LYS A 528 -6.01 -30.81 20.44
N GLN A 529 -7.19 -30.22 20.37
CA GLN A 529 -7.83 -29.54 21.50
C GLN A 529 -9.19 -30.17 21.77
N VAL A 530 -9.43 -30.52 23.03
CA VAL A 530 -10.65 -31.21 23.45
C VAL A 530 -11.27 -30.48 24.64
N PHE A 531 -12.59 -30.41 24.66
CA PHE A 531 -13.40 -29.93 25.76
C PHE A 531 -14.60 -30.87 25.93
N ASP A 532 -14.71 -31.48 27.10
CA ASP A 532 -15.71 -32.53 27.41
C ASP A 532 -17.05 -31.95 27.90
N GLY A 533 -17.19 -30.63 27.88
CA GLY A 533 -18.30 -29.90 28.47
C GLY A 533 -18.05 -29.43 29.89
N GLN A 534 -16.92 -29.80 30.53
CA GLN A 534 -16.51 -29.31 31.85
C GLN A 534 -15.02 -28.94 31.92
N LYS A 535 -14.17 -29.83 31.44
CA LYS A 535 -12.72 -29.69 31.40
C LYS A 535 -12.26 -29.78 29.96
N GLY A 536 -11.09 -29.24 29.69
CA GLY A 536 -10.47 -29.38 28.38
C GLY A 536 -8.98 -29.60 28.49
N TYR A 537 -8.39 -30.09 27.41
CA TYR A 537 -6.96 -30.24 27.28
C TYR A 537 -6.54 -29.89 25.85
N MET A 538 -5.27 -29.55 25.73
CA MET A 538 -4.59 -29.45 24.45
C MET A 538 -3.48 -30.51 24.40
N SER A 539 -3.29 -31.12 23.24
CA SER A 539 -2.21 -32.06 22.97
C SER A 539 -1.43 -31.59 21.75
N GLN A 540 -0.11 -31.45 21.90
CA GLN A 540 0.80 -31.10 20.83
C GLN A 540 1.97 -32.11 20.83
N ALA A 541 2.22 -32.74 19.68
CA ALA A 541 3.29 -33.75 19.54
C ALA A 541 3.25 -34.86 20.62
N GLY A 542 2.05 -35.23 21.08
CA GLY A 542 1.83 -36.27 22.10
C GLY A 542 1.93 -35.79 23.55
N GLN A 543 2.29 -34.53 23.81
CA GLN A 543 2.26 -33.96 25.16
C GLN A 543 0.89 -33.34 25.45
N LYS A 544 0.21 -33.85 26.48
CA LYS A 544 -1.09 -33.39 26.96
C LYS A 544 -0.92 -32.32 28.06
N MET A 545 -1.61 -31.21 27.90
CA MET A 545 -1.68 -30.11 28.87
C MET A 545 -3.15 -29.78 29.13
N ASP A 546 -3.57 -29.81 30.39
CA ASP A 546 -4.93 -29.42 30.77
C ASP A 546 -5.12 -27.90 30.59
N LEU A 547 -6.29 -27.52 30.07
CA LEU A 547 -6.65 -26.11 29.90
C LEU A 547 -7.02 -25.49 31.25
N PRO A 548 -6.45 -24.34 31.62
CA PRO A 548 -6.78 -23.67 32.87
C PRO A 548 -8.24 -23.15 32.87
N ALA A 549 -8.78 -22.93 34.07
CA ALA A 549 -10.21 -22.65 34.27
C ALA A 549 -10.69 -21.35 33.61
N ASP A 550 -9.81 -20.36 33.49
CA ASP A 550 -10.04 -19.10 32.78
C ASP A 550 -10.22 -19.29 31.27
N MET A 551 -9.61 -20.32 30.69
CA MET A 551 -9.77 -20.70 29.28
C MET A 551 -11.00 -21.59 29.04
N THR A 552 -11.41 -22.42 30.02
CA THR A 552 -12.55 -23.33 29.87
C THR A 552 -13.88 -22.69 30.27
N ALA A 553 -13.91 -21.76 31.24
CA ALA A 553 -15.14 -21.11 31.69
C ALA A 553 -15.92 -20.38 30.58
N PRO A 554 -15.28 -19.65 29.64
CA PRO A 554 -16.00 -19.03 28.51
C PRO A 554 -16.62 -20.06 27.56
N LEU A 555 -15.99 -21.23 27.39
CA LEU A 555 -16.43 -22.27 26.46
C LEU A 555 -17.81 -22.82 26.79
N PHE A 556 -18.19 -22.82 28.07
CA PHE A 556 -19.56 -23.18 28.48
C PHE A 556 -20.63 -22.27 27.88
N LYS A 557 -20.29 -20.98 27.69
CA LYS A 557 -21.22 -19.99 27.15
C LYS A 557 -21.22 -19.95 25.62
N THR A 558 -20.11 -20.33 24.99
CA THR A 558 -19.92 -20.20 23.53
C THR A 558 -20.14 -21.51 22.77
N ASN A 559 -19.75 -22.65 23.33
CA ASN A 559 -19.79 -23.92 22.61
C ASN A 559 -21.23 -24.41 22.47
N SER A 560 -21.62 -24.74 21.25
CA SER A 560 -22.91 -25.32 20.90
C SER A 560 -22.82 -25.94 19.51
N LEU A 561 -23.80 -26.76 19.14
CA LEU A 561 -23.88 -27.31 17.78
C LEU A 561 -24.23 -26.24 16.74
N PHE A 562 -24.99 -25.22 17.16
CA PHE A 562 -25.34 -24.05 16.37
C PHE A 562 -25.33 -22.85 17.29
N THR A 563 -24.60 -21.79 16.91
CA THR A 563 -24.36 -20.60 17.76
C THR A 563 -25.61 -20.06 18.48
N PRO A 564 -26.80 -19.94 17.83
CA PRO A 564 -28.00 -19.45 18.49
C PRO A 564 -28.51 -20.32 19.65
N LEU A 565 -28.02 -21.56 19.77
CA LEU A 565 -28.34 -22.49 20.86
C LEU A 565 -27.35 -22.40 22.03
N SER A 566 -26.30 -21.59 21.93
CA SER A 566 -25.33 -21.40 23.03
C SER A 566 -25.93 -20.60 24.18
N GLU A 567 -25.44 -20.84 25.41
CA GLU A 567 -25.95 -20.17 26.61
C GLU A 567 -25.74 -18.64 26.54
N GLY A 568 -24.60 -18.20 25.99
CA GLY A 568 -24.26 -16.80 25.84
C GLY A 568 -25.07 -16.05 24.78
N TYR A 569 -25.79 -16.77 23.91
CA TYR A 569 -26.63 -16.15 22.88
C TYR A 569 -28.02 -15.76 23.40
N LYS A 570 -28.44 -16.29 24.57
CA LYS A 570 -29.76 -15.99 25.15
C LYS A 570 -29.97 -14.51 25.48
N THR A 571 -28.90 -13.78 25.76
CA THR A 571 -28.91 -12.35 26.09
C THR A 571 -28.60 -11.48 24.87
N ALA A 572 -28.47 -12.07 23.69
CA ALA A 572 -28.17 -11.34 22.46
C ALA A 572 -29.27 -10.33 22.11
N LYS A 573 -28.87 -9.24 21.45
CA LYS A 573 -29.77 -8.17 21.02
C LYS A 573 -29.54 -7.83 19.56
N VAL A 574 -30.61 -7.52 18.84
CA VAL A 574 -30.51 -7.00 17.47
C VAL A 574 -30.15 -5.52 17.57
N GLU A 575 -29.00 -5.15 17.00
CA GLU A 575 -28.57 -3.75 16.92
C GLU A 575 -29.27 -3.04 15.75
N GLY A 576 -29.58 -3.78 14.68
CA GLY A 576 -30.40 -3.33 13.54
C GLY A 576 -29.98 -4.00 12.23
N ILE A 577 -30.23 -3.34 11.09
CA ILE A 577 -29.79 -3.79 9.77
C ILE A 577 -28.60 -2.97 9.27
N VAL A 578 -27.44 -3.59 9.07
CA VAL A 578 -26.27 -2.95 8.46
C VAL A 578 -26.16 -3.31 6.98
N SER A 579 -25.56 -2.44 6.16
CA SER A 579 -25.31 -2.73 4.75
C SER A 579 -23.82 -2.78 4.45
N GLU A 580 -23.35 -3.90 3.88
CA GLU A 580 -21.97 -4.08 3.46
C GLU A 580 -21.96 -4.57 2.01
N ASN A 581 -21.27 -3.85 1.12
CA ASN A 581 -21.17 -4.16 -0.32
C ASN A 581 -22.53 -4.39 -1.02
N GLY A 582 -23.57 -3.66 -0.62
CA GLY A 582 -24.92 -3.78 -1.19
C GLY A 582 -25.74 -4.97 -0.68
N VAL A 583 -25.22 -5.75 0.28
CA VAL A 583 -25.97 -6.78 1.00
C VAL A 583 -26.37 -6.24 2.37
N GLU A 584 -27.59 -6.55 2.80
CA GLU A 584 -28.11 -6.14 4.11
C GLU A 584 -28.03 -7.30 5.10
N TYR A 585 -27.58 -7.01 6.33
CA TYR A 585 -27.43 -7.98 7.40
C TYR A 585 -28.14 -7.53 8.67
N TYR A 586 -28.85 -8.42 9.34
CA TYR A 586 -29.20 -8.23 10.74
C TYR A 586 -27.93 -8.39 11.59
N LYS A 587 -27.56 -7.32 12.29
CA LYS A 587 -26.43 -7.32 13.24
C LYS A 587 -26.95 -7.71 14.62
N VAL A 588 -26.52 -8.88 15.12
CA VAL A 588 -26.91 -9.43 16.41
C VAL A 588 -25.70 -9.43 17.34
N VAL A 589 -25.80 -8.73 18.47
CA VAL A 589 -24.71 -8.59 19.45
C VAL A 589 -25.01 -9.43 20.67
N ALA A 590 -24.14 -10.40 20.95
CA ALA A 590 -24.13 -11.22 22.15
C ALA A 590 -22.98 -10.76 23.07
N ALA A 591 -23.23 -9.69 23.84
CA ALA A 591 -22.22 -9.03 24.66
C ALA A 591 -21.61 -9.94 25.73
N ASP A 592 -22.39 -10.88 26.29
CA ASP A 592 -21.94 -11.81 27.34
C ASP A 592 -20.84 -12.77 26.89
N ILE A 593 -20.67 -12.92 25.57
CA ILE A 593 -19.66 -13.75 24.93
C ILE A 593 -18.82 -12.97 23.94
N ASP A 594 -18.82 -11.64 24.01
CA ASP A 594 -17.95 -10.79 23.18
C ASP A 594 -18.08 -11.07 21.67
N ARG A 595 -19.30 -11.40 21.21
CA ARG A 595 -19.58 -11.86 19.84
C ARG A 595 -20.60 -10.98 19.12
N THR A 596 -20.38 -10.73 17.83
CA THR A 596 -21.34 -10.10 16.92
C THR A 596 -21.55 -10.97 15.70
N ASP A 597 -22.79 -11.30 15.37
CA ASP A 597 -23.19 -12.13 14.24
C ASP A 597 -23.97 -11.32 13.20
N TYR A 598 -23.72 -11.60 11.92
CA TYR A 598 -24.31 -10.90 10.78
C TYR A 598 -25.11 -11.90 9.92
N TYR A 599 -26.43 -11.82 10.00
CA TYR A 599 -27.35 -12.69 9.26
C TYR A 599 -27.87 -11.97 8.03
N ASP A 600 -27.70 -12.56 6.84
CA ASP A 600 -28.19 -11.99 5.59
C ASP A 600 -29.72 -11.83 5.64
N VAL A 601 -30.21 -10.62 5.37
CA VAL A 601 -31.64 -10.29 5.45
C VAL A 601 -32.48 -11.06 4.43
N LYS A 602 -31.92 -11.40 3.27
CA LYS A 602 -32.60 -12.11 2.18
C LYS A 602 -32.59 -13.62 2.39
N THR A 603 -31.43 -14.19 2.75
CA THR A 603 -31.26 -15.65 2.83
C THR A 603 -31.46 -16.21 4.23
N GLY A 604 -31.33 -15.39 5.27
CA GLY A 604 -31.35 -15.81 6.67
C GLY A 604 -30.08 -16.51 7.14
N LEU A 605 -29.06 -16.66 6.28
CA LEU A 605 -27.82 -17.37 6.60
C LEU A 605 -26.87 -16.50 7.42
N LEU A 606 -26.12 -17.12 8.33
CA LEU A 606 -25.06 -16.47 9.10
C LEU A 606 -23.82 -16.26 8.23
N MET A 607 -23.63 -15.08 7.66
CA MET A 607 -22.57 -14.86 6.67
C MET A 607 -21.24 -14.42 7.29
N LYS A 608 -21.28 -13.73 8.43
CA LYS A 608 -20.10 -13.21 9.11
C LYS A 608 -20.28 -13.23 10.63
N SER A 609 -19.19 -13.44 11.36
CA SER A 609 -19.15 -13.26 12.81
C SER A 609 -17.86 -12.59 13.25
N GLU A 610 -17.95 -11.70 14.24
CA GLU A 610 -16.83 -11.01 14.87
C GLU A 610 -16.75 -11.46 16.33
N GLN A 611 -15.58 -11.91 16.75
CA GLN A 611 -15.30 -12.35 18.12
C GLN A 611 -14.18 -11.50 18.68
N LYS A 612 -14.45 -10.78 19.79
CA LYS A 612 -13.41 -10.07 20.52
C LYS A 612 -12.62 -11.06 21.37
N MET A 613 -11.30 -11.00 21.25
CA MET A 613 -10.36 -11.87 21.95
C MET A 613 -9.35 -11.03 22.73
N LYS A 614 -9.05 -11.44 23.96
CA LYS A 614 -7.99 -10.81 24.75
C LYS A 614 -6.64 -11.39 24.34
N SER A 615 -5.67 -10.53 24.06
CA SER A 615 -4.30 -10.94 23.78
C SER A 615 -3.31 -10.19 24.68
N PRO A 616 -2.08 -10.70 24.85
CA PRO A 616 -1.02 -9.98 25.57
C PRO A 616 -0.67 -8.61 24.97
N GLN A 617 -1.05 -8.34 23.71
CA GLN A 617 -0.82 -7.08 22.99
C GLN A 617 -2.06 -6.15 23.00
N GLY A 618 -3.14 -6.53 23.68
CA GLY A 618 -4.41 -5.80 23.74
C GLY A 618 -5.59 -6.60 23.20
N ASP A 619 -6.78 -5.99 23.19
CA ASP A 619 -7.97 -6.59 22.62
C ASP A 619 -7.86 -6.68 21.09
N MET A 620 -8.12 -7.86 20.52
CA MET A 620 -8.14 -8.11 19.08
C MET A 620 -9.54 -8.57 18.64
N ILE A 621 -9.90 -8.34 17.38
CA ILE A 621 -11.14 -8.85 16.79
C ILE A 621 -10.79 -9.92 15.75
N ALA A 622 -11.31 -11.13 15.94
CA ALA A 622 -11.30 -12.17 14.93
C ALA A 622 -12.58 -12.07 14.10
N THR A 623 -12.46 -11.93 12.78
CA THR A 623 -13.59 -11.88 11.85
C THR A 623 -13.65 -13.17 11.04
N THR A 624 -14.71 -13.95 11.19
CA THR A 624 -14.96 -15.17 10.40
C THR A 624 -16.01 -14.90 9.33
N ILE A 625 -15.68 -15.23 8.08
CA ILE A 625 -16.56 -15.13 6.91
C ILE A 625 -16.94 -16.54 6.46
N ASN A 626 -18.24 -16.81 6.41
CA ASN A 626 -18.80 -18.09 5.97
C ASN A 626 -19.13 -18.05 4.48
N LYS A 627 -18.69 -19.06 3.73
CA LYS A 627 -18.85 -19.16 2.27
C LYS A 627 -19.26 -20.57 1.85
N GLY A 628 -19.78 -20.67 0.62
CA GLY A 628 -20.01 -21.94 -0.04
C GLY A 628 -20.95 -22.87 0.72
N TYR A 629 -22.11 -22.38 1.18
CA TYR A 629 -23.07 -23.22 1.88
C TYR A 629 -23.48 -24.46 1.07
N LYS A 630 -23.37 -25.65 1.68
CA LYS A 630 -23.73 -26.95 1.09
C LYS A 630 -24.65 -27.71 2.04
N THR A 631 -25.48 -28.59 1.48
CA THR A 631 -26.38 -29.43 2.27
C THR A 631 -25.69 -30.74 2.66
N PHE A 632 -25.70 -31.07 3.95
CA PHE A 632 -25.16 -32.29 4.52
C PHE A 632 -26.22 -32.94 5.41
N ASP A 633 -26.61 -34.19 5.10
CA ASP A 633 -27.67 -34.92 5.83
C ASP A 633 -28.97 -34.08 6.03
N GLY A 634 -29.29 -33.22 5.06
CA GLY A 634 -30.48 -32.37 5.08
C GLY A 634 -30.35 -31.07 5.89
N ILE A 635 -29.14 -30.71 6.33
CA ILE A 635 -28.81 -29.43 6.98
C ILE A 635 -27.79 -28.65 6.16
N LEU A 636 -28.04 -27.37 5.92
CA LEU A 636 -27.16 -26.46 5.18
C LEU A 636 -26.07 -25.90 6.12
N MET A 637 -24.81 -26.07 5.76
CA MET A 637 -23.65 -25.60 6.53
C MET A 637 -22.60 -24.98 5.61
N PRO A 638 -21.77 -24.03 6.09
CA PRO A 638 -20.70 -23.45 5.27
C PRO A 638 -19.66 -24.52 4.91
N SER A 639 -19.29 -24.61 3.63
CA SER A 639 -18.19 -25.49 3.21
C SER A 639 -16.84 -24.78 3.22
N GLU A 640 -16.81 -23.46 3.41
CA GLU A 640 -15.58 -22.68 3.56
C GLU A 640 -15.77 -21.61 4.64
N MET A 641 -14.78 -21.49 5.53
CA MET A 641 -14.73 -20.47 6.59
C MET A 641 -13.37 -19.78 6.54
N VAL A 642 -13.36 -18.46 6.43
CA VAL A 642 -12.13 -17.65 6.44
C VAL A 642 -12.13 -16.78 7.68
N THR A 643 -11.19 -17.00 8.59
CA THR A 643 -11.02 -16.24 9.82
C THR A 643 -9.80 -15.34 9.73
N GLU A 644 -10.01 -14.03 9.87
CA GLU A 644 -8.97 -13.00 9.88
C GLU A 644 -8.78 -12.48 11.31
N THR A 645 -7.55 -12.53 11.84
CA THR A 645 -7.19 -11.98 13.15
C THR A 645 -5.87 -11.21 13.05
N GLY A 646 -5.92 -9.88 13.14
CA GLY A 646 -4.73 -9.04 12.94
C GLY A 646 -4.13 -9.24 11.55
N GLN A 647 -2.86 -9.67 11.48
CA GLN A 647 -2.18 -10.01 10.22
C GLN A 647 -2.34 -11.48 9.80
N GLN A 648 -2.98 -12.32 10.62
CA GLN A 648 -3.13 -13.76 10.35
C GLN A 648 -4.46 -14.05 9.67
N THR A 649 -4.43 -14.94 8.68
CA THR A 649 -5.61 -15.48 8.00
C THR A 649 -5.58 -17.01 8.09
N ILE A 650 -6.68 -17.59 8.59
CA ILE A 650 -6.90 -19.04 8.63
C ILE A 650 -8.09 -19.35 7.75
N LYS A 651 -7.92 -20.23 6.78
CA LYS A 651 -8.99 -20.72 5.92
C LYS A 651 -9.24 -22.19 6.22
N ILE A 652 -10.50 -22.56 6.42
CA ILE A 652 -10.95 -23.94 6.60
C ILE A 652 -11.89 -24.27 5.46
N VAL A 653 -11.61 -25.37 4.76
CA VAL A 653 -12.46 -25.92 3.71
C VAL A 653 -12.98 -27.27 4.18
N ILE A 654 -14.30 -27.44 4.26
CA ILE A 654 -14.94 -28.67 4.73
C ILE A 654 -15.33 -29.53 3.52
N ASP A 655 -14.80 -30.76 3.51
CA ASP A 655 -15.05 -31.75 2.47
C ASP A 655 -16.25 -32.63 2.82
N THR A 656 -16.31 -33.09 4.08
CA THR A 656 -17.37 -33.96 4.57
C THR A 656 -17.94 -33.47 5.90
N THR A 657 -19.24 -33.68 6.08
CA THR A 657 -19.95 -33.44 7.34
C THR A 657 -20.92 -34.59 7.55
N GLU A 658 -20.89 -35.16 8.75
CA GLU A 658 -21.73 -36.28 9.17
C GLU A 658 -22.50 -35.87 10.42
N ILE A 659 -23.83 -36.07 10.40
CA ILE A 659 -24.72 -35.67 11.47
C ILE A 659 -25.18 -36.89 12.26
N ASN A 660 -25.10 -36.83 13.59
CA ASN A 660 -25.47 -37.91 14.52
C ASN A 660 -24.74 -39.25 14.28
N LYS A 661 -23.58 -39.21 13.60
CA LYS A 661 -22.75 -40.37 13.26
C LYS A 661 -21.29 -40.07 13.61
N ASN A 662 -20.51 -41.12 13.85
CA ASN A 662 -19.05 -41.05 14.03
C ASN A 662 -18.55 -40.09 15.13
N VAL A 663 -19.42 -39.82 16.11
CA VAL A 663 -19.10 -39.09 17.33
C VAL A 663 -19.56 -39.92 18.52
N SER A 664 -18.64 -40.15 19.46
CA SER A 664 -18.86 -40.90 20.71
C SER A 664 -18.30 -40.12 21.89
N ASP A 665 -18.73 -40.45 23.11
CA ASP A 665 -18.17 -39.80 24.30
C ASP A 665 -16.67 -40.03 24.48
N ALA A 666 -16.10 -41.07 23.86
CA ALA A 666 -14.66 -41.31 23.88
C ALA A 666 -13.86 -40.25 23.09
N ASP A 667 -14.48 -39.60 22.11
CA ASP A 667 -13.83 -38.56 21.30
C ASP A 667 -13.47 -37.31 22.11
N PHE A 668 -14.13 -37.12 23.26
CA PHE A 668 -14.00 -35.94 24.11
C PHE A 668 -13.20 -36.20 25.40
N LYS A 669 -12.59 -37.37 25.57
CA LYS A 669 -11.82 -37.73 26.78
C LYS A 669 -10.31 -37.54 26.63
#